data_AF-A0A3S9LDB1-F1
#
_entry.id   AF-A0A3S9LDB1-F1
#
_cell.length_a   1.000
_cell.length_b   1.000
_cell.length_c   1.000
_cell.angle_alpha   90.00
_cell.angle_beta   90.00
_cell.angle_gamma   90.00
#
_symmetry.space_group_name_H-M   'P 1'
#
loop_
_entity.id
_entity.type
_entity.pdbx_description
1 polymer ?
#
loop_
_entity_poly.entity_id
_entity_poly.type
_entity_poly.pdbx_seq_one_letter_code
_entity_poly.pdbx_strand_id
1 'polypeptide(L)'
;MPPLLSLSDLRTQFSTERGQVKAVDGVDLEIREGETVGLVGESGSGKSVTALSTMGLVDDPGEIAGGSVELTDARLADELRERYDTSRFVDGDTIDLTAAPEEALRFVRGREVSMIFQDPMTSLNPSVTVGDQVAESLRLHQYGGRRKDSWFNAVREILPKISRDMDEEVRQETIEVLEEVGIPEPGSRVDEYPHEFSGGMRQRVLIAIALACQPGLLVADEPTTALDVTIQAQILDLIDDLQSDLGMSVLMITHDLGVVAETCDRVAVMYAGEIVEEGPVEEIFGNPSHPYTYTLLESLPSEEKDRLTPIEGNVPDLIDMPAGCHFAARCPWATDECTSGEIPYLQHGPQDVDHRSKCIMESFDKDEYGDDTVAPGRDRSIGEPLVEIDGLQKYYDQTDGVLDRVLGADDRSVKAVDGIDFTINRGETLGLVGESGCGKSTAGRALLHLTEPTDGRVVFAGTDLTDLDGSALREQRKNLQMIFQDPLSSLDPRQTVGQTIREPLSIHDLPESDPAVTTEAEVTVSGIDRSRVDVTVGDEIDAVVGSGSGVATAHVDVTVADGEVDVDVREHLGVEGTVERTDAGDVERVSVTVSAGDTDRLRRRRRVRQLLEAVGLEVGQYDRYPHEMSGGQRQRVGIARALAVDPEFIVADEPVSALDVSVQAQILNLMEDLQDRFDLTYLFIAHDLSVVRHISDRVAVMYLGEIVEVATTDELFADPRHPYTQALLSAIPEPDPTASTDDRIILEGDVPSPIDPPSGCHFRTRCPKVIPPDDLDIEQETYREVMDFRQRVEREGIDVETILDGTDAGQVAADGGAATAAAGGDGASRAAVEAVRDAQFDRNPDGRAGEVVDRAIRLVLDGEWEEAASVLAETFTSVCEREEPTLPDDDHPAACHLVE
;
A
#
# COMPACT_ATOMS: atom_id res chain seq x y z
N MET A 1 23.27 29.16 -5.63
CA MET A 1 24.19 28.44 -6.56
C MET A 1 23.40 28.13 -7.82
N PRO A 2 24.02 27.89 -9.00
CA PRO A 2 23.27 27.37 -10.14
C PRO A 2 22.60 26.04 -9.76
N PRO A 3 21.44 25.69 -10.32
CA PRO A 3 20.79 24.42 -10.05
C PRO A 3 21.63 23.27 -10.60
N LEU A 4 21.62 22.13 -9.90
CA LEU A 4 22.20 20.88 -10.39
C LEU A 4 21.42 20.39 -11.61
N LEU A 5 20.08 20.38 -11.51
CA LEU A 5 19.17 20.01 -12.58
C LEU A 5 18.16 21.13 -12.83
N SER A 6 17.92 21.46 -14.09
CA SER A 6 16.86 22.38 -14.51
C SER A 6 16.02 21.75 -15.63
N LEU A 7 14.71 21.77 -15.45
CA LEU A 7 13.71 21.47 -16.47
C LEU A 7 13.13 22.81 -16.92
N SER A 8 13.06 23.04 -18.24
CA SER A 8 12.53 24.28 -18.81
C SER A 8 11.51 23.99 -19.91
N ASP A 9 10.27 24.46 -19.72
CA ASP A 9 9.12 24.23 -20.62
C ASP A 9 9.01 22.77 -21.10
N LEU A 10 9.27 21.81 -20.20
CA LEU A 10 9.32 20.39 -20.55
C LEU A 10 7.93 19.91 -20.98
N ARG A 11 7.84 19.28 -22.16
CA ARG A 11 6.59 18.76 -22.72
C ARG A 11 6.77 17.33 -23.22
N THR A 12 5.97 16.42 -22.69
CA THR A 12 6.00 14.99 -23.06
C THR A 12 4.61 14.51 -23.43
N GLN A 13 4.50 13.87 -24.60
CA GLN A 13 3.23 13.49 -25.20
C GLN A 13 3.24 12.03 -25.66
N PHE A 14 2.10 11.35 -25.56
CA PHE A 14 1.92 9.97 -26.03
C PHE A 14 0.89 9.90 -27.16
N SER A 15 1.26 9.23 -28.26
CA SER A 15 0.36 9.02 -29.39
C SER A 15 -0.58 7.85 -29.13
N THR A 16 -1.88 8.12 -29.05
CA THR A 16 -2.92 7.08 -28.88
C THR A 16 -3.90 7.07 -30.07
N GLU A 17 -4.72 6.02 -30.20
CA GLU A 17 -5.78 5.97 -31.23
C GLU A 17 -6.83 7.08 -31.07
N ARG A 18 -7.01 7.60 -29.85
CA ARG A 18 -7.99 8.65 -29.52
C ARG A 18 -7.44 10.07 -29.70
N GLY A 19 -6.12 10.25 -29.66
CA GLY A 19 -5.46 11.56 -29.74
C GLY A 19 -4.08 11.57 -29.09
N GLN A 20 -3.49 12.75 -28.98
CA GLN A 20 -2.23 12.95 -28.26
C GLN A 20 -2.52 13.21 -26.78
N VAL A 21 -2.06 12.32 -25.91
CA VAL A 21 -2.13 12.49 -24.46
C VAL A 21 -0.97 13.39 -24.05
N LYS A 22 -1.26 14.57 -23.49
CA LYS A 22 -0.24 15.49 -22.97
C LYS A 22 0.04 15.18 -21.50
N ALA A 23 1.00 14.29 -21.25
CA ALA A 23 1.31 13.83 -19.90
C ALA A 23 2.11 14.87 -19.11
N VAL A 24 2.94 15.66 -19.79
CA VAL A 24 3.68 16.80 -19.22
C VAL A 24 3.51 17.96 -20.21
N ASP A 25 3.07 19.13 -19.76
CA ASP A 25 2.76 20.28 -20.62
C ASP A 25 3.31 21.60 -20.07
N GLY A 26 4.63 21.81 -20.19
CA GLY A 26 5.27 23.07 -19.80
C GLY A 26 5.71 23.07 -18.33
N VAL A 27 6.43 22.02 -17.92
CA VAL A 27 6.99 21.91 -16.57
C VAL A 27 8.33 22.63 -16.48
N ASP A 28 8.42 23.55 -15.52
CA ASP A 28 9.64 24.23 -15.10
C ASP A 28 9.98 23.80 -13.67
N LEU A 29 11.14 23.17 -13.45
CA LEU A 29 11.56 22.67 -12.13
C LEU A 29 13.08 22.79 -11.97
N GLU A 30 13.54 23.24 -10.80
CA GLU A 30 14.97 23.35 -10.49
C GLU A 30 15.30 22.62 -9.19
N ILE A 31 16.34 21.79 -9.24
CA ILE A 31 16.89 21.05 -8.09
C ILE A 31 18.31 21.55 -7.83
N ARG A 32 18.60 21.96 -6.59
CA ARG A 32 19.91 22.41 -6.14
C ARG A 32 20.73 21.24 -5.59
N GLU A 33 22.05 21.42 -5.55
CA GLU A 33 22.96 20.43 -4.96
C GLU A 33 22.66 20.23 -3.47
N GLY A 34 22.44 18.98 -3.06
CA GLY A 34 22.10 18.59 -1.69
C GLY A 34 20.67 18.93 -1.26
N GLU A 35 19.78 19.28 -2.21
CA GLU A 35 18.38 19.60 -1.94
C GLU A 35 17.50 18.37 -2.21
N THR A 36 16.52 18.12 -1.35
CA THR A 36 15.46 17.14 -1.56
C THR A 36 14.19 17.86 -1.99
N VAL A 37 13.73 17.57 -3.21
CA VAL A 37 12.53 18.16 -3.80
C VAL A 37 11.46 17.09 -3.98
N GLY A 38 10.31 17.29 -3.34
CA GLY A 38 9.12 16.46 -3.50
C GLY A 38 8.29 16.86 -4.73
N LEU A 39 7.87 15.90 -5.54
CA LEU A 39 6.91 16.09 -6.63
C LEU A 39 5.63 15.27 -6.34
N VAL A 40 4.54 15.97 -6.04
CA VAL A 40 3.28 15.37 -5.53
C VAL A 40 2.09 15.70 -6.42
N GLY A 41 0.99 14.95 -6.26
CA GLY A 41 -0.27 15.19 -6.96
C GLY A 41 -1.08 13.91 -7.19
N GLU A 42 -2.30 14.06 -7.72
CA GLU A 42 -3.22 12.93 -8.01
C GLU A 42 -2.58 11.91 -8.97
N SER A 43 -3.09 10.67 -8.95
CA SER A 43 -2.64 9.64 -9.88
C SER A 43 -2.89 10.06 -11.33
N GLY A 44 -1.90 9.85 -12.19
CA GLY A 44 -1.97 10.27 -13.60
C GLY A 44 -1.75 11.77 -13.85
N SER A 45 -1.32 12.55 -12.85
CA SER A 45 -1.00 13.97 -13.05
C SER A 45 0.27 14.23 -13.89
N GLY A 46 1.11 13.21 -14.10
CA GLY A 46 2.32 13.29 -14.92
C GLY A 46 3.64 13.10 -14.17
N LYS A 47 3.63 12.88 -12.84
CA LYS A 47 4.83 12.79 -11.98
C LYS A 47 5.91 11.83 -12.49
N SER A 48 5.58 10.54 -12.64
CA SER A 48 6.51 9.52 -13.14
C SER A 48 6.94 9.80 -14.59
N VAL A 49 6.06 10.38 -15.42
CA VAL A 49 6.44 10.79 -16.79
C VAL A 49 7.46 11.94 -16.76
N THR A 50 7.36 12.87 -15.82
CA THR A 50 8.37 13.91 -15.60
C THR A 50 9.72 13.28 -15.26
N ALA A 51 9.78 12.32 -14.33
CA ALA A 51 11.00 11.57 -14.02
C ALA A 51 11.56 10.82 -15.25
N LEU A 52 10.72 10.06 -15.96
CA LEU A 52 11.15 9.33 -17.16
C LEU A 52 11.65 10.29 -18.25
N SER A 53 11.04 11.48 -18.39
CA SER A 53 11.48 12.51 -19.34
C SER A 53 12.83 13.10 -18.95
N THR A 54 13.03 13.41 -17.67
CA THR A 54 14.33 13.82 -17.12
C THR A 54 15.41 12.79 -17.39
N MET A 55 15.09 11.52 -17.19
CA MET A 55 16.00 10.41 -17.45
C MET A 55 16.19 10.13 -18.94
N GLY A 56 15.32 10.60 -19.83
CA GLY A 56 15.29 10.23 -21.26
C GLY A 56 14.84 8.78 -21.52
N LEU A 57 14.03 8.22 -20.62
CA LEU A 57 13.49 6.85 -20.66
C LEU A 57 12.05 6.79 -21.18
N VAL A 58 11.59 7.84 -21.86
CA VAL A 58 10.27 7.86 -22.51
C VAL A 58 10.32 6.96 -23.74
N ASP A 59 9.65 5.81 -23.68
CA ASP A 59 9.55 4.85 -24.77
C ASP A 59 8.34 5.12 -25.70
N ASP A 60 8.42 4.60 -26.94
CA ASP A 60 7.29 4.59 -27.89
C ASP A 60 6.01 4.02 -27.23
N PRO A 61 4.84 4.67 -27.39
CA PRO A 61 4.52 5.75 -28.33
C PRO A 61 4.68 7.17 -27.75
N GLY A 62 5.48 7.34 -26.69
CA GLY A 62 5.80 8.63 -26.07
C GLY A 62 6.95 9.37 -26.75
N GLU A 63 6.92 10.70 -26.72
CA GLU A 63 8.04 11.55 -27.14
C GLU A 63 8.11 12.84 -26.31
N ILE A 64 9.33 13.35 -26.12
CA ILE A 64 9.57 14.69 -25.59
C ILE A 64 9.31 15.67 -26.74
N ALA A 65 8.15 16.33 -26.70
CA ALA A 65 7.66 17.21 -27.76
C ALA A 65 8.29 18.61 -27.73
N GLY A 66 8.85 19.02 -26.60
CA GLY A 66 9.48 20.32 -26.41
C GLY A 66 10.10 20.51 -25.03
N GLY A 67 10.79 21.63 -24.86
CA GLY A 67 11.55 21.96 -23.65
C GLY A 67 12.97 21.39 -23.64
N SER A 68 13.67 21.59 -22.53
CA SER A 68 15.01 21.04 -22.29
C SER A 68 15.14 20.53 -20.86
N VAL A 69 16.11 19.63 -20.66
CA VAL A 69 16.52 19.10 -19.36
C VAL A 69 18.03 19.30 -19.28
N GLU A 70 18.46 20.17 -18.38
CA GLU A 70 19.83 20.61 -18.26
C GLU A 70 20.43 20.16 -16.94
N LEU A 71 21.55 19.43 -17.01
CA LEU A 71 22.35 19.00 -15.86
C LEU A 71 23.64 19.84 -15.80
N THR A 72 23.94 20.44 -14.65
CA THR A 72 25.14 21.24 -14.44
C THR A 72 26.18 20.45 -13.67
N ASP A 73 27.21 19.98 -14.37
CA ASP A 73 28.36 19.30 -13.77
C ASP A 73 29.62 19.56 -14.60
N ALA A 74 30.58 20.27 -14.00
CA ALA A 74 31.83 20.64 -14.67
C ALA A 74 32.71 19.43 -15.01
N ARG A 75 32.77 18.42 -14.13
CA ARG A 75 33.58 17.21 -14.31
C ARG A 75 32.99 16.35 -15.42
N LEU A 76 31.70 16.09 -15.38
CA LEU A 76 30.99 15.32 -16.40
C LEU A 76 31.05 16.00 -17.76
N ALA A 77 30.89 17.34 -17.81
CA ALA A 77 31.00 18.10 -19.04
C ALA A 77 32.38 17.96 -19.69
N ASP A 78 33.47 17.98 -18.89
CA ASP A 78 34.83 17.71 -19.37
C ASP A 78 34.96 16.27 -19.90
N GLU A 79 34.50 15.27 -19.16
CA GLU A 79 34.56 13.86 -19.58
C GLU A 79 33.78 13.61 -20.89
N LEU A 80 32.61 14.23 -21.06
CA LEU A 80 31.80 14.12 -22.28
C LEU A 80 32.49 14.76 -23.48
N ARG A 81 33.12 15.93 -23.31
CA ARG A 81 33.87 16.62 -24.39
C ARG A 81 35.04 15.78 -24.92
N GLU A 82 35.64 14.94 -24.08
CA GLU A 82 36.72 14.05 -24.49
C GLU A 82 36.23 12.84 -25.29
N ARG A 83 34.98 12.40 -25.07
CA ARG A 83 34.43 11.15 -25.61
C ARG A 83 33.53 11.34 -26.83
N TYR A 84 32.77 12.43 -26.88
CA TYR A 84 31.70 12.65 -27.86
C TYR A 84 31.84 13.98 -28.60
N ASP A 85 31.15 14.13 -29.74
CA ASP A 85 30.96 15.44 -30.36
C ASP A 85 29.86 16.20 -29.62
N THR A 86 30.26 17.00 -28.63
CA THR A 86 29.36 17.64 -27.65
C THR A 86 28.83 19.01 -28.07
N SER A 87 29.20 19.51 -29.25
CA SER A 87 28.86 20.86 -29.72
C SER A 87 27.36 21.18 -29.79
N ARG A 88 26.50 20.17 -29.65
CA ARG A 88 25.04 20.28 -29.70
C ARG A 88 24.35 20.15 -28.34
N PHE A 89 25.05 19.69 -27.30
CA PHE A 89 24.41 19.34 -26.02
C PHE A 89 25.26 19.66 -24.78
N VAL A 90 26.45 20.26 -24.93
CA VAL A 90 27.24 20.78 -23.79
C VAL A 90 27.60 22.24 -24.05
N ASP A 91 27.22 23.13 -23.14
CA ASP A 91 27.59 24.55 -23.13
C ASP A 91 28.09 24.98 -21.75
N GLY A 92 29.36 25.38 -21.65
CA GLY A 92 30.01 25.51 -20.35
C GLY A 92 29.82 24.22 -19.53
N ASP A 93 29.56 24.35 -18.24
CA ASP A 93 29.38 23.20 -17.34
C ASP A 93 27.99 22.56 -17.43
N THR A 94 27.15 23.03 -18.36
CA THR A 94 25.76 22.58 -18.53
C THR A 94 25.63 21.59 -19.68
N ILE A 95 24.87 20.52 -19.45
CA ILE A 95 24.65 19.39 -20.35
C ILE A 95 23.15 19.27 -20.60
N ASP A 96 22.71 19.48 -21.84
CA ASP A 96 21.33 19.27 -22.27
C ASP A 96 21.10 17.78 -22.57
N LEU A 97 20.42 17.10 -21.65
CA LEU A 97 20.10 15.67 -21.74
C LEU A 97 19.14 15.38 -22.90
N THR A 98 18.25 16.31 -23.26
CA THR A 98 17.29 16.11 -24.35
C THR A 98 17.95 16.14 -25.73
N ALA A 99 19.05 16.87 -25.86
CA ALA A 99 19.85 16.95 -27.08
C ALA A 99 20.98 15.89 -27.14
N ALA A 100 21.29 15.23 -26.02
CA ALA A 100 22.35 14.26 -25.92
C ALA A 100 22.01 12.96 -26.69
N PRO A 101 22.98 12.36 -27.41
CA PRO A 101 22.76 11.05 -28.03
C PRO A 101 22.64 9.96 -26.96
N GLU A 102 21.92 8.88 -27.26
CA GLU A 102 21.70 7.75 -26.34
C GLU A 102 22.99 7.16 -25.74
N GLU A 103 24.09 7.16 -26.48
CA GLU A 103 25.41 6.72 -25.96
C GLU A 103 25.98 7.63 -24.87
N ALA A 104 25.68 8.93 -24.92
CA ALA A 104 26.06 9.89 -23.89
C ALA A 104 25.06 9.86 -22.72
N LEU A 105 23.76 9.71 -22.99
CA LEU A 105 22.74 9.52 -21.95
C LEU A 105 23.04 8.30 -21.09
N ARG A 106 23.41 7.17 -21.68
CA ARG A 106 23.86 5.98 -20.94
C ARG A 106 25.13 6.21 -20.12
N PHE A 107 25.95 7.18 -20.49
CA PHE A 107 27.15 7.51 -19.72
C PHE A 107 26.81 8.36 -18.48
N VAL A 108 25.80 9.22 -18.59
CA VAL A 108 25.27 10.06 -17.50
C VAL A 108 24.42 9.22 -16.53
N ARG A 109 23.54 8.36 -17.05
CA ARG A 109 22.68 7.48 -16.25
C ARG A 109 23.53 6.52 -15.42
N GLY A 110 23.08 6.23 -14.20
CA GLY A 110 23.78 5.41 -13.22
C GLY A 110 24.88 6.19 -12.49
N ARG A 111 25.74 6.93 -13.22
CA ARG A 111 26.89 7.66 -12.64
C ARG A 111 26.57 8.99 -12.01
N GLU A 112 25.79 9.83 -12.69
CA GLU A 112 25.46 11.18 -12.20
C GLU A 112 23.97 11.33 -11.91
N VAL A 113 23.13 10.60 -12.66
CA VAL A 113 21.69 10.54 -12.38
C VAL A 113 21.24 9.08 -12.33
N SER A 114 20.58 8.71 -11.24
CA SER A 114 20.05 7.36 -11.04
C SER A 114 18.58 7.40 -10.64
N MET A 115 17.88 6.27 -10.77
CA MET A 115 16.45 6.19 -10.49
C MET A 115 16.11 4.90 -9.73
N ILE A 116 15.30 5.03 -8.68
CA ILE A 116 14.57 3.93 -8.05
C ILE A 116 13.20 3.86 -8.72
N PHE A 117 12.86 2.71 -9.29
CA PHE A 117 11.58 2.47 -9.95
C PHE A 117 10.50 2.03 -8.93
N GLN A 118 9.24 2.36 -9.23
CA GLN A 118 8.04 2.21 -8.39
C GLN A 118 7.70 0.79 -7.88
N ASP A 119 8.31 -0.29 -8.41
CA ASP A 119 8.00 -1.65 -7.95
C ASP A 119 9.21 -2.63 -8.03
N PRO A 120 9.70 -3.15 -6.88
CA PRO A 120 10.73 -4.19 -6.80
C PRO A 120 10.44 -5.46 -7.59
N MET A 121 9.19 -5.89 -7.61
CA MET A 121 8.79 -7.17 -8.19
C MET A 121 8.92 -7.20 -9.70
N THR A 122 8.68 -6.06 -10.34
CA THR A 122 8.78 -5.92 -11.79
C THR A 122 10.16 -5.47 -12.23
N SER A 123 10.93 -4.85 -11.33
CA SER A 123 12.25 -4.29 -11.62
C SER A 123 13.40 -5.30 -11.47
N LEU A 124 13.34 -6.20 -10.48
CA LEU A 124 14.39 -7.21 -10.26
C LEU A 124 14.21 -8.45 -11.16
N ASN A 125 15.31 -8.97 -11.70
CA ASN A 125 15.29 -10.21 -12.47
C ASN A 125 15.33 -11.43 -11.54
N PRO A 126 14.26 -12.25 -11.45
CA PRO A 126 14.19 -13.35 -10.49
C PRO A 126 15.14 -14.51 -10.80
N SER A 127 15.77 -14.51 -11.98
CA SER A 127 16.68 -15.58 -12.44
C SER A 127 18.17 -15.22 -12.27
N VAL A 128 18.48 -14.03 -11.73
CA VAL A 128 19.84 -13.54 -11.51
C VAL A 128 20.00 -13.27 -10.01
N THR A 129 21.20 -13.50 -9.47
CA THR A 129 21.46 -13.22 -8.05
C THR A 129 21.42 -11.72 -7.78
N VAL A 130 21.20 -11.36 -6.51
CA VAL A 130 21.20 -9.97 -6.05
C VAL A 130 22.56 -9.32 -6.31
N GLY A 131 23.65 -10.00 -5.94
CA GLY A 131 25.00 -9.51 -6.16
C GLY A 131 25.35 -9.30 -7.62
N ASP A 132 24.96 -10.22 -8.52
CA ASP A 132 25.22 -10.06 -9.95
C ASP A 132 24.49 -8.84 -10.55
N GLN A 133 23.29 -8.51 -10.05
CA GLN A 133 22.52 -7.34 -10.50
C GLN A 133 23.13 -6.03 -10.01
N VAL A 134 23.59 -5.95 -8.76
CA VAL A 134 24.30 -4.77 -8.24
C VAL A 134 25.66 -4.62 -8.94
N ALA A 135 26.41 -5.71 -9.09
CA ALA A 135 27.68 -5.74 -9.79
C ALA A 135 27.56 -5.38 -11.28
N GLU A 136 26.41 -5.61 -11.91
CA GLU A 136 26.16 -5.20 -13.31
C GLU A 136 26.28 -3.67 -13.45
N SER A 137 25.66 -2.91 -12.55
CA SER A 137 25.79 -1.44 -12.50
C SER A 137 27.25 -1.01 -12.36
N LEU A 138 28.00 -1.60 -11.42
CA LEU A 138 29.42 -1.31 -11.22
C LEU A 138 30.26 -1.62 -12.48
N ARG A 139 30.05 -2.78 -13.09
CA ARG A 139 30.81 -3.20 -14.28
C ARG A 139 30.53 -2.33 -15.50
N LEU A 140 29.28 -1.90 -15.71
CA LEU A 140 28.91 -1.08 -16.86
C LEU A 140 29.51 0.33 -16.78
N HIS A 141 29.63 0.90 -15.58
CA HIS A 141 29.93 2.31 -15.40
C HIS A 141 31.33 2.61 -14.83
N GLN A 142 31.86 1.76 -13.95
CA GLN A 142 33.17 1.96 -13.32
C GLN A 142 34.30 1.17 -14.02
N TYR A 143 34.06 -0.09 -14.44
CA TYR A 143 35.10 -0.98 -14.99
C TYR A 143 35.01 -1.22 -16.52
N GLY A 144 33.92 -0.76 -17.17
CA GLY A 144 33.50 -1.11 -18.53
C GLY A 144 34.10 -0.30 -19.68
N GLY A 145 35.42 -0.19 -19.78
CA GLY A 145 36.09 0.33 -20.98
C GLY A 145 36.16 -0.68 -22.13
N ARG A 146 35.15 -0.72 -23.02
CA ARG A 146 35.09 -1.27 -24.42
C ARG A 146 34.08 -2.43 -24.64
N ARG A 147 33.04 -2.19 -25.47
CA ARG A 147 32.81 -2.90 -26.76
C ARG A 147 31.59 -2.37 -27.53
N LYS A 148 31.66 -2.54 -28.86
CA LYS A 148 30.75 -2.00 -29.88
C LYS A 148 29.43 -2.78 -30.04
N ASP A 149 28.36 -2.00 -30.17
CA ASP A 149 27.08 -2.17 -30.88
C ASP A 149 26.77 -3.52 -31.52
N SER A 150 25.76 -4.20 -30.96
CA SER A 150 24.56 -4.62 -31.68
C SER A 150 23.60 -5.33 -30.72
N TRP A 151 22.31 -5.01 -30.78
CA TRP A 151 21.20 -5.64 -30.03
C TRP A 151 21.20 -7.19 -30.15
N PHE A 152 21.79 -7.74 -31.22
CA PHE A 152 21.98 -9.19 -31.38
C PHE A 152 23.07 -9.83 -30.50
N ASN A 153 23.99 -9.05 -29.93
CA ASN A 153 25.02 -9.55 -29.01
C ASN A 153 24.54 -9.55 -27.54
N ALA A 154 23.67 -8.63 -27.14
CA ALA A 154 22.99 -8.66 -25.83
C ALA A 154 22.17 -9.95 -25.66
N VAL A 155 21.46 -10.37 -26.71
CA VAL A 155 20.72 -11.65 -26.74
C VAL A 155 21.64 -12.88 -26.68
N ARG A 156 22.94 -12.73 -27.02
CA ARG A 156 23.92 -13.83 -26.90
C ARG A 156 24.56 -13.92 -25.51
N GLU A 157 24.40 -12.89 -24.66
CA GLU A 157 24.80 -12.88 -23.25
C GLU A 157 23.68 -13.37 -22.32
N ILE A 158 22.41 -13.31 -22.75
CA ILE A 158 21.26 -13.98 -22.10
C ILE A 158 21.35 -15.52 -22.20
N LEU A 159 22.32 -16.08 -22.94
CA LEU A 159 22.63 -17.51 -22.94
C LEU A 159 23.88 -17.80 -22.09
N PRO A 160 23.80 -18.70 -21.08
CA PRO A 160 24.77 -18.81 -20.02
C PRO A 160 26.09 -19.36 -20.56
N LYS A 161 27.13 -18.52 -20.57
CA LYS A 161 28.51 -18.99 -20.52
C LYS A 161 29.12 -18.55 -19.21
N ILE A 162 28.91 -19.41 -18.22
CA ILE A 162 29.80 -19.73 -17.10
C ILE A 162 31.14 -18.98 -17.18
N SER A 163 31.19 -17.82 -16.52
CA SER A 163 32.32 -17.40 -15.71
C SER A 163 31.71 -16.98 -14.38
N ARG A 164 31.78 -17.89 -13.41
CA ARG A 164 31.38 -17.70 -12.01
C ARG A 164 32.37 -16.84 -11.21
N ASP A 165 33.29 -16.17 -11.90
CA ASP A 165 34.31 -15.36 -11.25
C ASP A 165 33.91 -13.91 -11.46
N MET A 166 33.19 -13.36 -10.49
CA MET A 166 33.15 -11.92 -10.27
C MET A 166 34.56 -11.48 -9.88
N ASP A 167 35.09 -10.41 -10.47
CA ASP A 167 36.36 -9.84 -10.02
C ASP A 167 36.25 -9.56 -8.52
N GLU A 168 37.24 -10.02 -7.73
CA GLU A 168 37.21 -9.93 -6.26
C GLU A 168 36.96 -8.49 -5.76
N GLU A 169 37.54 -7.51 -6.47
CA GLU A 169 37.35 -6.08 -6.22
C GLU A 169 35.88 -5.65 -6.39
N VAL A 170 35.21 -6.10 -7.46
CA VAL A 170 33.79 -5.80 -7.70
C VAL A 170 32.90 -6.54 -6.71
N ARG A 171 33.28 -7.75 -6.29
CA ARG A 171 32.55 -8.49 -5.24
C ARG A 171 32.57 -7.72 -3.94
N GLN A 172 33.75 -7.24 -3.53
CA GLN A 172 33.91 -6.49 -2.29
C GLN A 172 33.13 -5.18 -2.34
N GLU A 173 33.24 -4.42 -3.43
CA GLU A 173 32.47 -3.18 -3.62
C GLU A 173 30.94 -3.45 -3.63
N THR A 174 30.51 -4.58 -4.19
CA THR A 174 29.09 -4.99 -4.13
C THR A 174 28.65 -5.29 -2.70
N ILE A 175 29.49 -5.95 -1.90
CA ILE A 175 29.20 -6.26 -0.49
C ILE A 175 29.13 -4.96 0.31
N GLU A 176 30.04 -4.02 0.08
CA GLU A 176 30.04 -2.70 0.71
C GLU A 176 28.75 -1.92 0.41
N VAL A 177 28.33 -1.85 -0.87
CA VAL A 177 27.06 -1.19 -1.24
C VAL A 177 25.85 -1.89 -0.61
N LEU A 178 25.86 -3.23 -0.54
CA LEU A 178 24.79 -3.98 0.14
C LEU A 178 24.77 -3.70 1.66
N GLU A 179 25.93 -3.53 2.28
CA GLU A 179 26.07 -3.13 3.69
C GLU A 179 25.55 -1.72 3.92
N GLU A 180 25.92 -0.76 3.07
CA GLU A 180 25.46 0.64 3.13
C GLU A 180 23.93 0.75 3.07
N VAL A 181 23.26 -0.07 2.26
CA VAL A 181 21.79 -0.08 2.19
C VAL A 181 21.13 -0.91 3.31
N GLY A 182 21.91 -1.42 4.26
CA GLY A 182 21.43 -2.18 5.41
C GLY A 182 20.95 -3.59 5.08
N ILE A 183 21.48 -4.25 4.04
CA ILE A 183 21.26 -5.70 3.85
C ILE A 183 22.08 -6.44 4.91
N PRO A 184 21.43 -7.24 5.78
CA PRO A 184 22.16 -8.00 6.78
C PRO A 184 23.07 -9.02 6.11
N GLU A 185 24.20 -9.35 6.74
CA GLU A 185 25.16 -10.39 6.32
C GLU A 185 25.43 -10.36 4.79
N PRO A 186 25.81 -9.22 4.20
CA PRO A 186 25.82 -9.02 2.76
C PRO A 186 26.76 -10.01 2.04
N GLY A 187 27.84 -10.43 2.70
CA GLY A 187 28.79 -11.42 2.18
C GLY A 187 28.18 -12.79 1.88
N SER A 188 27.16 -13.24 2.64
CA SER A 188 26.46 -14.51 2.37
C SER A 188 25.28 -14.32 1.43
N ARG A 189 24.57 -13.18 1.51
CA ARG A 189 23.36 -12.89 0.72
C ARG A 189 23.64 -12.42 -0.71
N VAL A 190 24.86 -12.02 -1.03
CA VAL A 190 25.26 -11.59 -2.39
C VAL A 190 24.97 -12.66 -3.47
N ASP A 191 24.97 -13.94 -3.10
CA ASP A 191 24.74 -15.07 -4.02
C ASP A 191 23.27 -15.57 -4.03
N GLU A 192 22.37 -14.94 -3.25
CA GLU A 192 20.95 -15.27 -3.17
C GLU A 192 20.13 -14.59 -4.30
N TYR A 193 18.93 -15.09 -4.54
CA TYR A 193 18.02 -14.59 -5.57
C TYR A 193 16.94 -13.67 -4.98
N PRO A 194 16.35 -12.75 -5.80
CA PRO A 194 15.32 -11.84 -5.31
C PRO A 194 14.14 -12.51 -4.60
N HIS A 195 13.71 -13.70 -5.05
CA HIS A 195 12.58 -14.39 -4.43
C HIS A 195 12.86 -14.94 -3.02
N GLU A 196 14.13 -14.98 -2.61
CA GLU A 196 14.58 -15.39 -1.27
C GLU A 196 14.61 -14.19 -0.31
N PHE A 197 14.52 -12.96 -0.82
CA PHE A 197 14.51 -11.72 -0.04
C PHE A 197 13.09 -11.31 0.38
N SER A 198 12.98 -10.60 1.52
CA SER A 198 11.77 -9.91 1.95
C SER A 198 11.42 -8.72 1.02
N GLY A 199 10.21 -8.16 1.11
CA GLY A 199 9.83 -6.98 0.33
C GLY A 199 10.76 -5.79 0.56
N GLY A 200 11.03 -5.48 1.84
CA GLY A 200 11.97 -4.42 2.23
C GLY A 200 13.41 -4.68 1.77
N MET A 201 13.89 -5.93 1.87
CA MET A 201 15.21 -6.28 1.34
C MET A 201 15.29 -6.11 -0.18
N ARG A 202 14.24 -6.46 -0.94
CA ARG A 202 14.21 -6.22 -2.39
C ARG A 202 14.25 -4.72 -2.72
N GLN A 203 13.58 -3.89 -1.92
CA GLN A 203 13.66 -2.44 -2.06
C GLN A 203 15.09 -1.94 -1.78
N ARG A 204 15.73 -2.38 -0.69
CA ARG A 204 17.14 -2.07 -0.39
C ARG A 204 18.07 -2.48 -1.53
N VAL A 205 17.82 -3.62 -2.18
CA VAL A 205 18.57 -4.03 -3.38
C VAL A 205 18.37 -3.08 -4.55
N LEU A 206 17.15 -2.58 -4.80
CA LEU A 206 16.94 -1.56 -5.84
C LEU A 206 17.69 -0.26 -5.52
N ILE A 207 17.70 0.14 -4.24
CA ILE A 207 18.46 1.30 -3.78
C ILE A 207 19.96 1.06 -3.99
N ALA A 208 20.47 -0.13 -3.66
CA ALA A 208 21.86 -0.53 -3.91
C ALA A 208 22.21 -0.45 -5.40
N ILE A 209 21.34 -0.94 -6.28
CA ILE A 209 21.54 -0.84 -7.75
C ILE A 209 21.60 0.63 -8.18
N ALA A 210 20.74 1.49 -7.62
CA ALA A 210 20.68 2.90 -7.94
C ALA A 210 21.91 3.67 -7.41
N LEU A 211 22.43 3.29 -6.25
CA LEU A 211 23.53 3.95 -5.55
C LEU A 211 24.91 3.34 -5.81
N ALA A 212 24.99 2.19 -6.49
CA ALA A 212 26.24 1.52 -6.81
C ALA A 212 27.29 2.43 -7.47
N CYS A 213 26.87 3.49 -8.16
CA CYS A 213 27.78 4.46 -8.79
C CYS A 213 27.80 5.84 -8.12
N GLN A 214 27.20 5.97 -6.93
CA GLN A 214 27.14 7.19 -6.11
C GLN A 214 26.71 8.43 -6.91
N PRO A 215 25.45 8.46 -7.40
CA PRO A 215 24.98 9.53 -8.28
C PRO A 215 24.87 10.87 -7.57
N GLY A 216 25.11 11.97 -8.29
CA GLY A 216 24.83 13.32 -7.77
C GLY A 216 23.34 13.65 -7.63
N LEU A 217 22.48 12.98 -8.41
CA LEU A 217 21.02 13.09 -8.34
C LEU A 217 20.35 11.71 -8.32
N LEU A 218 19.52 11.46 -7.31
CA LEU A 218 18.64 10.30 -7.21
C LEU A 218 17.19 10.70 -7.47
N VAL A 219 16.56 10.05 -8.45
CA VAL A 219 15.13 10.13 -8.70
C VAL A 219 14.45 8.96 -8.01
N ALA A 220 13.72 9.21 -6.93
CA ALA A 220 13.01 8.17 -6.19
C ALA A 220 11.53 8.20 -6.57
N ASP A 221 11.11 7.32 -7.48
CA ASP A 221 9.72 7.24 -7.94
C ASP A 221 8.93 6.24 -7.10
N GLU A 222 8.17 6.76 -6.14
CA GLU A 222 7.37 5.99 -5.20
C GLU A 222 8.18 4.88 -4.48
N PRO A 223 9.30 5.23 -3.81
CA PRO A 223 10.26 4.26 -3.27
C PRO A 223 9.73 3.43 -2.11
N THR A 224 8.56 3.78 -1.56
CA THR A 224 7.96 3.10 -0.41
C THR A 224 6.62 2.45 -0.73
N THR A 225 6.19 2.51 -2.00
CA THR A 225 4.92 1.90 -2.42
C THR A 225 4.93 0.39 -2.16
N ALA A 226 3.81 -0.13 -1.64
CA ALA A 226 3.61 -1.53 -1.26
C ALA A 226 4.51 -2.08 -0.13
N LEU A 227 5.14 -1.19 0.65
CA LEU A 227 5.81 -1.51 1.91
C LEU A 227 4.90 -1.19 3.09
N ASP A 228 5.10 -1.88 4.21
CA ASP A 228 4.44 -1.51 5.47
C ASP A 228 5.08 -0.27 6.10
N VAL A 229 4.39 0.35 7.06
CA VAL A 229 4.79 1.65 7.64
C VAL A 229 6.16 1.62 8.32
N THR A 230 6.58 0.50 8.92
CA THR A 230 7.89 0.42 9.58
C THR A 230 9.01 0.26 8.56
N ILE A 231 8.82 -0.58 7.53
CA ILE A 231 9.78 -0.68 6.43
C ILE A 231 9.83 0.62 5.62
N GLN A 232 8.70 1.28 5.38
CA GLN A 232 8.66 2.60 4.75
C GLN A 232 9.54 3.60 5.51
N ALA A 233 9.36 3.75 6.82
CA ALA A 233 10.17 4.66 7.63
C ALA A 233 11.66 4.33 7.51
N GLN A 234 12.04 3.05 7.63
CA GLN A 234 13.44 2.63 7.46
C GLN A 234 14.03 2.96 6.09
N ILE A 235 13.25 2.88 5.02
CA ILE A 235 13.72 3.20 3.66
C ILE A 235 13.87 4.71 3.49
N LEU A 236 12.98 5.52 4.09
CA LEU A 236 13.08 6.97 4.06
C LEU A 236 14.29 7.45 4.87
N ASP A 237 14.48 6.94 6.08
CA ASP A 237 15.65 7.22 6.93
C ASP A 237 16.94 6.82 6.18
N LEU A 238 16.95 5.66 5.53
CA LEU A 238 18.09 5.23 4.71
C LEU A 238 18.42 6.22 3.57
N ILE A 239 17.40 6.72 2.87
CA ILE A 239 17.61 7.68 1.78
C ILE A 239 18.14 9.01 2.34
N ASP A 240 17.65 9.46 3.50
CA ASP A 240 18.11 10.68 4.17
C ASP A 240 19.56 10.58 4.66
N ASP A 241 19.92 9.46 5.30
CA ASP A 241 21.28 9.15 5.72
C ASP A 241 22.24 9.15 4.53
N LEU A 242 21.88 8.46 3.43
CA LEU A 242 22.68 8.40 2.22
C LEU A 242 22.78 9.75 1.50
N GLN A 243 21.71 10.56 1.55
CA GLN A 243 21.72 11.92 1.03
C GLN A 243 22.72 12.79 1.80
N SER A 244 22.70 12.70 3.13
CA SER A 244 23.62 13.42 4.03
C SER A 244 25.08 12.97 3.87
N ASP A 245 25.31 11.66 3.78
CA ASP A 245 26.66 11.08 3.71
C ASP A 245 27.33 11.28 2.35
N LEU A 246 26.56 11.17 1.25
CA LEU A 246 27.07 11.30 -0.12
C LEU A 246 26.95 12.73 -0.67
N GLY A 247 26.20 13.62 -0.01
CA GLY A 247 25.91 14.98 -0.50
C GLY A 247 25.06 14.98 -1.78
N MET A 248 24.24 13.94 -1.96
CA MET A 248 23.42 13.72 -3.15
C MET A 248 22.19 14.64 -3.13
N SER A 249 21.62 14.93 -4.30
CA SER A 249 20.32 15.61 -4.39
C SER A 249 19.22 14.58 -4.68
N VAL A 250 18.00 14.80 -4.18
CA VAL A 250 16.91 13.83 -4.32
C VAL A 250 15.68 14.47 -4.96
N LEU A 251 15.17 13.87 -6.02
CA LEU A 251 13.82 14.12 -6.54
C LEU A 251 12.91 13.02 -6.02
N MET A 252 12.14 13.32 -4.98
CA MET A 252 11.20 12.38 -4.36
C MET A 252 9.84 12.50 -5.04
N ILE A 253 9.38 11.46 -5.72
CA ILE A 253 8.02 11.39 -6.26
C ILE A 253 7.21 10.49 -5.35
N THR A 254 6.15 11.03 -4.77
CA THR A 254 5.24 10.28 -3.92
C THR A 254 3.82 10.84 -4.02
N HIS A 255 2.84 10.03 -3.65
CA HIS A 255 1.47 10.49 -3.43
C HIS A 255 1.16 10.70 -1.94
N ASP A 256 2.08 10.34 -1.04
CA ASP A 256 1.97 10.55 0.40
C ASP A 256 2.56 11.93 0.77
N LEU A 257 1.68 12.84 1.21
CA LEU A 257 2.06 14.18 1.64
C LEU A 257 2.75 14.19 3.01
N GLY A 258 2.51 13.20 3.87
CA GLY A 258 3.23 13.08 5.14
C GLY A 258 4.71 12.79 4.90
N VAL A 259 5.02 11.89 3.96
CA VAL A 259 6.41 11.64 3.54
C VAL A 259 7.08 12.91 3.03
N VAL A 260 6.38 13.75 2.25
CA VAL A 260 6.93 15.03 1.77
C VAL A 260 7.10 16.05 2.88
N ALA A 261 6.15 16.13 3.81
CA ALA A 261 6.24 17.02 4.97
C ALA A 261 7.51 16.74 5.78
N GLU A 262 7.88 15.47 5.86
CA GLU A 262 8.97 14.99 6.71
C GLU A 262 10.34 15.01 6.02
N THR A 263 10.42 14.61 4.75
CA THR A 263 11.71 14.30 4.08
C THR A 263 12.18 15.34 3.07
N CYS A 264 11.34 16.30 2.68
CA CYS A 264 11.64 17.22 1.58
C CYS A 264 11.88 18.65 2.06
N ASP A 265 12.84 19.35 1.45
CA ASP A 265 13.07 20.78 1.69
C ASP A 265 12.02 21.64 0.97
N ARG A 266 11.65 21.22 -0.25
CA ARG A 266 10.68 21.89 -1.14
C ARG A 266 9.73 20.90 -1.75
N VAL A 267 8.54 21.38 -2.09
CA VAL A 267 7.52 20.61 -2.79
C VAL A 267 7.06 21.33 -4.04
N ALA A 268 6.90 20.56 -5.13
CA ALA A 268 6.21 20.94 -6.35
C ALA A 268 4.94 20.11 -6.49
N VAL A 269 3.79 20.78 -6.52
CA VAL A 269 2.47 20.16 -6.62
C VAL A 269 2.05 20.15 -8.08
N MET A 270 1.84 18.96 -8.64
CA MET A 270 1.53 18.73 -10.05
C MET A 270 0.08 18.34 -10.26
N TYR A 271 -0.58 19.02 -11.20
CA TYR A 271 -1.94 18.72 -11.63
C TYR A 271 -2.06 18.73 -13.16
N ALA A 272 -2.58 17.63 -13.72
CA ALA A 272 -2.87 17.48 -15.15
C ALA A 272 -1.75 18.01 -16.09
N GLY A 273 -0.52 17.53 -15.89
CA GLY A 273 0.63 17.83 -16.74
C GLY A 273 1.42 19.09 -16.35
N GLU A 274 0.97 19.88 -15.37
CA GLU A 274 1.63 21.14 -14.96
C GLU A 274 1.95 21.17 -13.47
N ILE A 275 3.05 21.85 -13.09
CA ILE A 275 3.29 22.26 -11.70
C ILE A 275 2.38 23.47 -11.41
N VAL A 276 1.41 23.30 -10.51
CA VAL A 276 0.45 24.35 -10.16
C VAL A 276 0.87 25.15 -8.94
N GLU A 277 1.73 24.60 -8.09
CA GLU A 277 2.27 25.30 -6.93
C GLU A 277 3.64 24.75 -6.54
N GLU A 278 4.54 25.60 -6.09
CA GLU A 278 5.88 25.22 -5.68
C GLU A 278 6.40 26.15 -4.59
N GLY A 279 7.08 25.60 -3.58
CA GLY A 279 7.77 26.36 -2.55
C GLY A 279 8.38 25.48 -1.46
N PRO A 280 8.97 26.07 -0.41
CA PRO A 280 9.41 25.32 0.77
C PRO A 280 8.25 24.55 1.40
N VAL A 281 8.53 23.35 1.89
CA VAL A 281 7.49 22.47 2.45
C VAL A 281 6.72 23.17 3.59
N GLU A 282 7.43 23.78 4.54
CA GLU A 282 6.82 24.54 5.65
C GLU A 282 5.83 25.62 5.16
N GLU A 283 6.15 26.34 4.09
CA GLU A 283 5.28 27.41 3.56
C GLU A 283 4.08 26.82 2.83
N ILE A 284 4.25 25.76 2.04
CA ILE A 284 3.15 25.16 1.27
C ILE A 284 2.14 24.45 2.17
N PHE A 285 2.60 23.75 3.20
CA PHE A 285 1.72 23.05 4.15
C PHE A 285 1.01 24.04 5.09
N GLY A 286 1.68 25.11 5.51
CA GLY A 286 1.08 26.15 6.36
C GLY A 286 0.18 27.14 5.60
N ASN A 287 0.59 27.57 4.40
CA ASN A 287 -0.05 28.63 3.62
C ASN A 287 -0.27 28.22 2.15
N PRO A 288 -1.00 27.12 1.87
CA PRO A 288 -1.27 26.72 0.49
C PRO A 288 -2.04 27.82 -0.25
N SER A 289 -1.52 28.22 -1.41
CA SER A 289 -1.98 29.36 -2.20
C SER A 289 -2.69 28.97 -3.49
N HIS A 290 -2.56 27.72 -3.94
CA HIS A 290 -3.39 27.18 -5.00
C HIS A 290 -4.58 26.38 -4.42
N PRO A 291 -5.82 26.61 -4.90
CA PRO A 291 -7.00 25.84 -4.47
C PRO A 291 -6.81 24.33 -4.49
N TYR A 292 -6.21 23.78 -5.55
CA TYR A 292 -5.92 22.34 -5.65
C TYR A 292 -5.08 21.84 -4.46
N THR A 293 -3.94 22.47 -4.18
CA THR A 293 -3.05 22.11 -3.07
C THR A 293 -3.78 22.16 -1.75
N TYR A 294 -4.56 23.23 -1.51
CA TYR A 294 -5.37 23.34 -0.30
C TYR A 294 -6.36 22.17 -0.19
N THR A 295 -7.14 21.89 -1.24
CA THR A 295 -8.12 20.78 -1.22
C THR A 295 -7.46 19.40 -1.10
N LEU A 296 -6.23 19.24 -1.58
CA LEU A 296 -5.45 18.01 -1.45
C LEU A 296 -4.99 17.80 0.00
N LEU A 297 -4.49 18.84 0.66
CA LEU A 297 -4.16 18.83 2.09
C LEU A 297 -5.42 18.61 2.95
N GLU A 298 -6.55 19.22 2.58
CA GLU A 298 -7.81 19.04 3.29
C GLU A 298 -8.38 17.61 3.20
N SER A 299 -7.93 16.82 2.20
CA SER A 299 -8.29 15.41 2.02
C SER A 299 -7.51 14.45 2.93
N LEU A 300 -6.44 14.91 3.58
CA LEU A 300 -5.64 14.07 4.48
C LEU A 300 -6.41 13.75 5.77
N PRO A 301 -6.32 12.51 6.29
CA PRO A 301 -6.81 12.17 7.62
C PRO A 301 -6.14 13.03 8.69
N SER A 302 -6.92 13.56 9.63
CA SER A 302 -6.42 14.35 10.77
C SER A 302 -7.32 14.15 11.99
N GLU A 303 -6.77 14.38 13.19
CA GLU A 303 -7.51 14.20 14.45
C GLU A 303 -8.73 15.12 14.57
N GLU A 304 -8.66 16.30 13.96
CA GLU A 304 -9.65 17.36 14.11
C GLU A 304 -10.90 17.15 13.23
N LYS A 305 -10.87 16.19 12.29
CA LYS A 305 -11.90 16.00 11.27
C LYS A 305 -12.65 14.69 11.44
N ASP A 306 -13.94 14.81 11.75
CA ASP A 306 -14.87 13.67 11.76
C ASP A 306 -15.12 13.10 10.36
N ARG A 307 -15.05 13.92 9.30
CA ARG A 307 -15.29 13.52 7.89
C ARG A 307 -14.26 14.16 6.97
N LEU A 308 -13.73 13.40 6.02
CA LEU A 308 -12.73 13.90 5.06
C LEU A 308 -13.40 14.76 3.99
N THR A 309 -12.69 15.76 3.48
CA THR A 309 -13.19 16.63 2.40
C THR A 309 -12.46 16.36 1.08
N PRO A 310 -12.87 15.32 0.33
CA PRO A 310 -12.18 14.93 -0.90
C PRO A 310 -12.41 15.94 -2.02
N ILE A 311 -11.49 15.95 -2.98
CA ILE A 311 -11.64 16.73 -4.21
C ILE A 311 -12.69 16.06 -5.12
N GLU A 312 -13.80 16.74 -5.36
CA GLU A 312 -14.88 16.21 -6.20
C GLU A 312 -14.52 16.15 -7.69
N GLY A 313 -15.19 15.27 -8.44
CA GLY A 313 -14.99 15.11 -9.88
C GLY A 313 -13.80 14.23 -10.26
N ASN A 314 -13.40 14.28 -11.53
CA ASN A 314 -12.26 13.51 -12.06
C ASN A 314 -11.24 14.48 -12.68
N VAL A 315 -9.96 14.11 -12.66
CA VAL A 315 -8.91 14.78 -13.45
C VAL A 315 -9.36 14.89 -14.92
N PRO A 316 -9.17 16.05 -15.59
CA PRO A 316 -9.58 16.23 -16.98
C PRO A 316 -8.88 15.24 -17.92
N ASP A 317 -9.50 15.01 -19.09
CA ASP A 317 -8.87 14.18 -20.13
C ASP A 317 -7.63 14.89 -20.67
N LEU A 318 -6.47 14.23 -20.54
CA LEU A 318 -5.16 14.74 -20.97
C LEU A 318 -5.03 14.88 -22.50
N ILE A 319 -6.01 14.40 -23.27
CA ILE A 319 -6.11 14.62 -24.72
C ILE A 319 -6.73 15.99 -25.01
N ASP A 320 -7.84 16.30 -24.35
CA ASP A 320 -8.65 17.51 -24.56
C ASP A 320 -8.53 18.46 -23.36
N MET A 321 -7.32 19.00 -23.17
CA MET A 321 -7.00 19.88 -22.06
C MET A 321 -7.80 21.20 -22.10
N PRO A 322 -8.38 21.65 -20.96
CA PRO A 322 -9.15 22.89 -20.89
C PRO A 322 -8.25 24.12 -21.12
N ALA A 323 -8.85 25.22 -21.60
CA ALA A 323 -8.17 26.50 -21.64
C ALA A 323 -8.17 27.17 -20.26
N GLY A 324 -7.13 27.94 -19.93
CA GLY A 324 -6.98 28.55 -18.60
C GLY A 324 -6.42 27.57 -17.58
N CYS A 325 -6.89 27.65 -16.34
CA CYS A 325 -6.51 26.77 -15.23
C CYS A 325 -7.10 25.38 -15.45
N HIS A 326 -6.25 24.35 -15.46
CA HIS A 326 -6.69 22.96 -15.62
C HIS A 326 -7.62 22.48 -14.50
N PHE A 327 -7.51 23.06 -13.31
CA PHE A 327 -8.32 22.74 -12.14
C PHE A 327 -9.67 23.49 -12.08
N ALA A 328 -9.93 24.45 -12.97
CA ALA A 328 -11.09 25.35 -12.87
C ALA A 328 -12.44 24.62 -12.79
N ALA A 329 -12.59 23.46 -13.43
CA ALA A 329 -13.83 22.68 -13.39
C ALA A 329 -14.13 22.01 -12.04
N ARG A 330 -13.10 21.83 -11.20
CA ARG A 330 -13.18 21.22 -9.85
C ARG A 330 -12.92 22.24 -8.74
N CYS A 331 -12.47 23.44 -9.08
CA CYS A 331 -12.15 24.50 -8.13
C CYS A 331 -13.45 25.12 -7.55
N PRO A 332 -13.67 25.05 -6.23
CA PRO A 332 -14.83 25.70 -5.58
C PRO A 332 -14.88 27.21 -5.82
N TRP A 333 -13.70 27.84 -5.91
CA TRP A 333 -13.54 29.29 -6.06
C TRP A 333 -13.38 29.74 -7.53
N ALA A 334 -13.70 28.88 -8.51
CA ALA A 334 -13.50 29.20 -9.91
C ALA A 334 -14.30 30.44 -10.34
N THR A 335 -13.66 31.34 -11.09
CA THR A 335 -14.31 32.49 -11.73
C THR A 335 -14.22 32.36 -13.25
N ASP A 336 -14.99 33.18 -13.99
CA ASP A 336 -14.97 33.17 -15.46
C ASP A 336 -13.54 33.36 -16.04
N GLU A 337 -12.70 34.14 -15.36
CA GLU A 337 -11.31 34.41 -15.77
C GLU A 337 -10.42 33.16 -15.70
N CYS A 338 -10.73 32.21 -14.81
CA CYS A 338 -9.97 30.96 -14.66
C CYS A 338 -10.03 30.07 -15.90
N THR A 339 -11.03 30.23 -16.77
CA THR A 339 -11.29 29.33 -17.92
C THR A 339 -10.71 29.84 -19.25
N SER A 340 -9.89 30.89 -19.20
CA SER A 340 -9.39 31.55 -20.41
C SER A 340 -7.95 32.02 -20.28
N GLY A 341 -7.20 31.92 -21.38
CA GLY A 341 -5.81 32.36 -21.44
C GLY A 341 -4.83 31.38 -20.80
N GLU A 342 -3.62 31.87 -20.55
CA GLU A 342 -2.56 31.17 -19.81
C GLU A 342 -2.52 31.74 -18.40
N ILE A 343 -2.40 30.88 -17.39
CA ILE A 343 -2.36 31.30 -15.99
C ILE A 343 -0.91 31.53 -15.59
N PRO A 344 -0.49 32.78 -15.29
CA PRO A 344 0.89 33.04 -14.91
C PRO A 344 1.17 32.54 -13.49
N TYR A 345 2.45 32.28 -13.20
CA TYR A 345 2.91 32.13 -11.82
C TYR A 345 2.81 33.47 -11.07
N LEU A 346 2.11 33.46 -9.94
CA LEU A 346 2.13 34.53 -8.96
C LEU A 346 3.03 34.13 -7.79
N GLN A 347 3.76 35.11 -7.24
CA GLN A 347 4.56 34.94 -6.03
C GLN A 347 3.65 35.06 -4.79
N HIS A 348 3.82 34.14 -3.85
CA HIS A 348 3.15 34.09 -2.56
C HIS A 348 4.19 34.09 -1.41
N GLY A 349 3.71 34.15 -0.18
CA GLY A 349 4.56 34.18 1.01
C GLY A 349 5.38 35.48 1.19
N PRO A 350 6.31 35.50 2.15
CA PRO A 350 7.29 36.58 2.34
C PRO A 350 8.17 36.80 1.09
N GLN A 351 8.72 38.02 0.91
CA GLN A 351 9.53 38.37 -0.27
C GLN A 351 10.84 37.57 -0.40
N ASP A 352 11.28 36.94 0.68
CA ASP A 352 12.50 36.14 0.80
C ASP A 352 12.25 34.63 0.63
N VAL A 353 10.99 34.20 0.52
CA VAL A 353 10.59 32.82 0.28
C VAL A 353 10.27 32.62 -1.19
N ASP A 354 10.76 31.55 -1.82
CA ASP A 354 10.47 31.22 -3.21
C ASP A 354 9.21 30.36 -3.30
N HIS A 355 8.04 30.99 -3.18
CA HIS A 355 6.73 30.35 -3.24
C HIS A 355 5.94 30.91 -4.40
N ARG A 356 5.58 30.06 -5.36
CA ARG A 356 4.84 30.44 -6.57
C ARG A 356 3.64 29.54 -6.82
N SER A 357 2.55 30.09 -7.35
CA SER A 357 1.35 29.33 -7.73
C SER A 357 0.78 29.78 -9.07
N LYS A 358 0.23 28.84 -9.87
CA LYS A 358 -0.57 29.10 -11.07
C LYS A 358 -2.03 29.38 -10.71
N CYS A 359 -2.26 30.35 -9.83
CA CYS A 359 -3.58 30.82 -9.48
C CYS A 359 -3.69 32.32 -9.77
N ILE A 360 -4.82 32.76 -10.34
CA ILE A 360 -5.08 34.21 -10.53
C ILE A 360 -5.51 34.90 -9.22
N MET A 361 -5.87 34.11 -8.20
CA MET A 361 -6.32 34.62 -6.91
C MET A 361 -5.12 34.79 -5.97
N GLU A 362 -5.00 35.96 -5.34
CA GLU A 362 -3.98 36.21 -4.31
C GLU A 362 -4.30 35.47 -3.00
N SER A 363 -5.58 35.23 -2.73
CA SER A 363 -6.10 34.46 -1.60
C SER A 363 -7.54 34.03 -1.89
N PHE A 364 -7.99 32.95 -1.27
CA PHE A 364 -9.39 32.48 -1.32
C PHE A 364 -9.90 32.19 0.10
N ASP A 365 -11.22 32.23 0.27
CA ASP A 365 -11.87 31.99 1.56
C ASP A 365 -11.92 30.47 1.83
N LYS A 366 -11.02 30.00 2.70
CA LYS A 366 -10.90 28.58 3.05
C LYS A 366 -12.17 28.03 3.71
N ASP A 367 -12.93 28.87 4.41
CA ASP A 367 -14.19 28.49 5.05
C ASP A 367 -15.28 28.08 4.04
N GLU A 368 -15.11 28.41 2.74
CA GLU A 368 -16.05 28.02 1.68
C GLU A 368 -15.93 26.53 1.29
N TYR A 369 -14.86 25.85 1.68
CA TYR A 369 -14.63 24.44 1.37
C TYR A 369 -14.94 23.55 2.58
N GLY A 370 -15.81 22.55 2.39
CA GLY A 370 -16.19 21.60 3.45
C GLY A 370 -17.40 21.99 4.31
N ASP A 371 -18.01 23.17 4.11
CA ASP A 371 -19.19 23.64 4.89
C ASP A 371 -20.50 22.88 4.55
N ASP A 372 -20.56 22.20 3.40
CA ASP A 372 -21.73 21.44 2.95
C ASP A 372 -21.85 20.03 3.57
N THR A 373 -20.80 19.53 4.21
CA THR A 373 -20.80 18.22 4.89
C THR A 373 -21.22 18.35 6.35
N VAL A 374 -22.53 18.54 6.58
CA VAL A 374 -23.13 18.33 7.91
C VAL A 374 -22.93 16.86 8.28
N ALA A 375 -22.01 16.58 9.21
CA ALA A 375 -21.79 15.24 9.74
C ALA A 375 -23.06 14.72 10.43
N PRO A 376 -23.62 13.56 10.05
CA PRO A 376 -24.18 12.69 11.07
C PRO A 376 -22.99 12.28 11.93
N GLY A 377 -22.91 12.77 13.17
CA GLY A 377 -21.90 12.27 14.09
C GLY A 377 -22.00 10.75 14.21
N ARG A 378 -20.91 10.10 14.64
CA ARG A 378 -20.86 8.67 15.01
C ARG A 378 -21.75 8.33 16.22
N ASP A 379 -22.99 8.84 16.26
CA ASP A 379 -24.02 8.48 17.25
C ASP A 379 -24.71 7.18 16.81
N ARG A 380 -23.89 6.19 16.44
CA ARG A 380 -24.32 4.83 16.12
C ARG A 380 -24.22 4.01 17.39
N SER A 381 -25.29 3.31 17.74
CA SER A 381 -25.25 2.39 18.87
C SER A 381 -24.62 1.07 18.41
N ILE A 382 -23.39 0.82 18.86
CA ILE A 382 -22.75 -0.50 18.71
C ILE A 382 -23.61 -1.56 19.42
N GLY A 383 -23.97 -2.60 18.67
CA GLY A 383 -24.91 -3.63 19.08
C GLY A 383 -24.30 -4.79 19.86
N GLU A 384 -24.98 -5.94 19.82
CA GLU A 384 -24.47 -7.20 20.37
C GLU A 384 -23.40 -7.82 19.44
N PRO A 385 -22.58 -8.76 19.94
CA PRO A 385 -21.61 -9.52 19.14
C PRO A 385 -22.23 -10.11 17.87
N LEU A 386 -21.64 -9.80 16.71
CA LEU A 386 -22.02 -10.36 15.41
C LEU A 386 -21.06 -11.46 14.97
N VAL A 387 -19.76 -11.25 15.16
CA VAL A 387 -18.71 -12.22 14.87
C VAL A 387 -17.91 -12.48 16.14
N GLU A 388 -17.80 -13.74 16.54
CA GLU A 388 -16.95 -14.18 17.66
C GLU A 388 -15.94 -15.20 17.12
N ILE A 389 -14.66 -14.99 17.44
CA ILE A 389 -13.55 -15.84 17.03
C ILE A 389 -12.87 -16.37 18.28
N ASP A 390 -12.80 -17.70 18.39
CA ASP A 390 -12.12 -18.39 19.49
C ASP A 390 -10.98 -19.26 18.94
N GLY A 391 -9.73 -18.91 19.25
CA GLY A 391 -8.52 -19.67 18.96
C GLY A 391 -8.32 -19.99 17.48
N LEU A 392 -8.67 -19.06 16.57
CA LEU A 392 -8.60 -19.30 15.14
C LEU A 392 -7.17 -19.54 14.68
N GLN A 393 -6.94 -20.68 14.01
CA GLN A 393 -5.64 -21.07 13.46
C GLN A 393 -5.73 -21.30 11.97
N LYS A 394 -4.69 -20.89 11.24
CA LYS A 394 -4.52 -21.25 9.83
C LYS A 394 -3.07 -21.50 9.49
N TYR A 395 -2.75 -22.77 9.26
CA TYR A 395 -1.44 -23.23 8.83
C TYR A 395 -1.47 -23.72 7.39
N TYR A 396 -0.39 -23.47 6.66
CA TYR A 396 -0.20 -23.94 5.29
C TYR A 396 0.95 -24.94 5.22
N ASP A 397 0.67 -26.15 4.73
CA ASP A 397 1.70 -27.18 4.54
C ASP A 397 2.49 -26.89 3.25
N GLN A 398 3.83 -26.94 3.32
CA GLN A 398 4.68 -26.76 2.12
C GLN A 398 4.84 -28.03 1.27
N THR A 399 4.23 -29.15 1.67
CA THR A 399 4.50 -30.46 1.07
C THR A 399 3.55 -30.77 -0.10
N ASP A 400 3.85 -30.24 -1.29
CA ASP A 400 3.11 -30.57 -2.53
C ASP A 400 3.46 -31.97 -3.11
N GLY A 401 4.33 -32.74 -2.46
CA GLY A 401 4.84 -34.01 -2.97
C GLY A 401 4.43 -35.26 -2.16
N VAL A 402 3.80 -36.24 -2.82
CA VAL A 402 3.59 -37.61 -2.27
C VAL A 402 4.94 -38.32 -1.99
N LEU A 403 6.02 -37.88 -2.64
CA LEU A 403 7.39 -38.41 -2.49
C LEU A 403 8.08 -37.92 -1.20
N ASP A 404 7.89 -36.66 -0.80
CA ASP A 404 8.52 -36.09 0.41
C ASP A 404 7.91 -36.65 1.69
N ARG A 405 6.60 -36.94 1.68
CA ARG A 405 5.89 -37.60 2.78
C ARG A 405 6.43 -39.01 3.09
N VAL A 406 7.13 -39.66 2.15
CA VAL A 406 7.75 -40.99 2.31
C VAL A 406 9.19 -40.89 2.83
N LEU A 407 9.84 -39.74 2.65
CA LEU A 407 11.26 -39.54 2.99
C LEU A 407 11.49 -38.91 4.38
N GLY A 408 10.42 -38.57 5.10
CA GLY A 408 10.53 -38.05 6.47
C GLY A 408 11.14 -36.65 6.54
N ALA A 409 10.90 -35.81 5.52
CA ALA A 409 11.15 -34.38 5.64
C ALA A 409 10.23 -33.82 6.73
N ASP A 410 10.78 -33.01 7.64
CA ASP A 410 10.04 -32.37 8.72
C ASP A 410 8.83 -31.59 8.16
N ASP A 411 7.65 -31.77 8.78
CA ASP A 411 6.42 -31.04 8.47
C ASP A 411 6.61 -29.56 8.80
N ARG A 412 7.25 -28.81 7.88
CA ARG A 412 7.37 -27.36 7.96
C ARG A 412 6.06 -26.76 7.46
N SER A 413 5.23 -26.31 8.40
CA SER A 413 3.99 -25.59 8.13
C SER A 413 4.20 -24.09 8.38
N VAL A 414 3.68 -23.26 7.51
CA VAL A 414 3.68 -21.80 7.68
C VAL A 414 2.52 -21.44 8.59
N LYS A 415 2.80 -20.89 9.77
CA LYS A 415 1.77 -20.45 10.71
C LYS A 415 1.29 -19.04 10.38
N ALA A 416 0.32 -18.93 9.49
CA ALA A 416 -0.17 -17.63 9.04
C ALA A 416 -1.13 -16.97 10.04
N VAL A 417 -1.84 -17.77 10.83
CA VAL A 417 -2.66 -17.33 11.98
C VAL A 417 -2.49 -18.37 13.08
N ASP A 418 -2.13 -17.96 14.29
CA ASP A 418 -1.76 -18.84 15.41
C ASP A 418 -2.60 -18.54 16.66
N GLY A 419 -3.88 -18.89 16.63
CA GLY A 419 -4.73 -18.88 17.83
C GLY A 419 -5.25 -17.50 18.20
N ILE A 420 -5.83 -16.77 17.24
CA ILE A 420 -6.35 -15.42 17.50
C ILE A 420 -7.78 -15.45 18.09
N ASP A 421 -8.02 -14.55 19.05
CA ASP A 421 -9.30 -14.33 19.73
C ASP A 421 -9.73 -12.86 19.58
N PHE A 422 -10.93 -12.62 19.06
CA PHE A 422 -11.56 -11.29 19.11
C PHE A 422 -13.06 -11.36 18.77
N THR A 423 -13.76 -10.27 19.07
CA THR A 423 -15.19 -10.10 18.78
C THR A 423 -15.43 -8.81 18.01
N ILE A 424 -16.35 -8.86 17.04
CA ILE A 424 -16.86 -7.71 16.30
C ILE A 424 -18.36 -7.60 16.57
N ASN A 425 -18.79 -6.45 17.07
CA ASN A 425 -20.19 -6.17 17.38
C ASN A 425 -20.94 -5.63 16.16
N ARG A 426 -22.25 -5.79 16.14
CA ARG A 426 -23.09 -5.27 15.05
C ARG A 426 -22.96 -3.74 14.93
N GLY A 427 -22.70 -3.27 13.72
CA GLY A 427 -22.53 -1.84 13.40
C GLY A 427 -21.13 -1.30 13.74
N GLU A 428 -20.23 -2.11 14.29
CA GLU A 428 -18.85 -1.75 14.59
C GLU A 428 -17.96 -1.89 13.35
N THR A 429 -16.96 -1.02 13.24
CA THR A 429 -15.78 -1.22 12.40
C THR A 429 -14.60 -1.61 13.29
N LEU A 430 -14.16 -2.87 13.20
CA LEU A 430 -12.91 -3.32 13.80
C LEU A 430 -11.78 -3.18 12.78
N GLY A 431 -10.79 -2.34 13.07
CA GLY A 431 -9.55 -2.24 12.32
C GLY A 431 -8.59 -3.39 12.65
N LEU A 432 -7.98 -4.03 11.66
CA LEU A 432 -6.93 -5.03 11.84
C LEU A 432 -5.65 -4.57 11.15
N VAL A 433 -4.61 -4.30 11.95
CA VAL A 433 -3.36 -3.66 11.50
C VAL A 433 -2.13 -4.49 11.84
N GLY A 434 -1.03 -4.21 11.15
CA GLY A 434 0.27 -4.86 11.38
C GLY A 434 1.13 -4.83 10.12
N GLU A 435 2.41 -5.19 10.25
CA GLU A 435 3.39 -5.29 9.15
C GLU A 435 2.92 -6.24 8.04
N SER A 436 3.52 -6.08 6.85
CA SER A 436 3.19 -6.93 5.72
C SER A 436 3.54 -8.40 6.01
N GLY A 437 2.67 -9.32 5.59
CA GLY A 437 2.87 -10.75 5.84
C GLY A 437 2.56 -11.25 7.26
N CYS A 438 2.09 -10.40 8.19
CA CYS A 438 1.77 -10.84 9.56
C CYS A 438 0.52 -11.74 9.68
N GLY A 439 -0.28 -11.91 8.61
CA GLY A 439 -1.42 -12.84 8.58
C GLY A 439 -2.81 -12.21 8.40
N LYS A 440 -2.94 -10.88 8.33
CA LYS A 440 -4.24 -10.16 8.29
C LYS A 440 -5.22 -10.67 7.23
N SER A 441 -4.80 -10.70 5.96
CA SER A 441 -5.65 -11.18 4.85
C SER A 441 -5.96 -12.68 4.98
N THR A 442 -5.06 -13.47 5.58
CA THR A 442 -5.33 -14.88 5.90
C THR A 442 -6.40 -15.00 6.98
N ALA A 443 -6.32 -14.20 8.04
CA ALA A 443 -7.32 -14.15 9.11
C ALA A 443 -8.70 -13.77 8.55
N GLY A 444 -8.78 -12.72 7.72
CA GLY A 444 -10.03 -12.32 7.05
C GLY A 444 -10.62 -13.42 6.15
N ARG A 445 -9.78 -14.11 5.37
CA ARG A 445 -10.24 -15.23 4.52
C ARG A 445 -10.64 -16.47 5.32
N ALA A 446 -9.96 -16.76 6.43
CA ALA A 446 -10.27 -17.87 7.31
C ALA A 446 -11.60 -17.63 8.06
N LEU A 447 -11.81 -16.41 8.56
CA LEU A 447 -13.07 -15.95 9.17
C LEU A 447 -14.26 -16.18 8.22
N LEU A 448 -14.12 -15.78 6.96
CA LEU A 448 -15.17 -15.96 5.94
C LEU A 448 -15.30 -17.40 5.41
N HIS A 449 -14.50 -18.35 5.90
CA HIS A 449 -14.39 -19.70 5.34
C HIS A 449 -14.16 -19.71 3.81
N LEU A 450 -13.44 -18.71 3.28
CA LEU A 450 -12.89 -18.74 1.92
C LEU A 450 -11.66 -19.65 1.88
N THR A 451 -10.91 -19.66 2.97
CA THR A 451 -9.89 -20.66 3.30
C THR A 451 -10.38 -21.42 4.53
N GLU A 452 -10.31 -22.76 4.52
CA GLU A 452 -10.69 -23.57 5.67
C GLU A 452 -9.70 -23.36 6.82
N PRO A 453 -10.15 -22.97 8.03
CA PRO A 453 -9.31 -22.91 9.23
C PRO A 453 -8.65 -24.26 9.52
N THR A 454 -7.46 -24.22 10.12
CA THR A 454 -6.77 -25.43 10.59
C THR A 454 -7.34 -25.89 11.93
N ASP A 455 -7.63 -24.95 12.82
CA ASP A 455 -8.29 -25.17 14.12
C ASP A 455 -9.00 -23.87 14.54
N GLY A 456 -9.71 -23.94 15.67
CA GLY A 456 -10.45 -22.82 16.24
C GLY A 456 -11.89 -22.75 15.75
N ARG A 457 -12.60 -21.72 16.22
CA ARG A 457 -14.04 -21.58 16.05
C ARG A 457 -14.40 -20.19 15.55
N VAL A 458 -15.34 -20.13 14.61
CA VAL A 458 -15.87 -18.87 14.06
C VAL A 458 -17.39 -18.90 14.17
N VAL A 459 -17.94 -18.00 14.98
CA VAL A 459 -19.38 -17.83 15.17
C VAL A 459 -19.83 -16.58 14.45
N PHE A 460 -20.87 -16.70 13.63
CA PHE A 460 -21.53 -15.59 12.97
C PHE A 460 -23.02 -15.56 13.34
N ALA A 461 -23.48 -14.45 13.91
CA ALA A 461 -24.86 -14.26 14.38
C ALA A 461 -25.37 -15.45 15.22
N GLY A 462 -24.53 -15.94 16.15
CA GLY A 462 -24.80 -17.09 17.01
C GLY A 462 -24.72 -18.47 16.34
N THR A 463 -24.42 -18.53 15.04
CA THR A 463 -24.24 -19.77 14.27
C THR A 463 -22.76 -20.09 14.13
N ASP A 464 -22.33 -21.26 14.59
CA ASP A 464 -20.97 -21.75 14.37
C ASP A 464 -20.79 -22.14 12.91
N LEU A 465 -19.84 -21.52 12.23
CA LEU A 465 -19.57 -21.75 10.82
C LEU A 465 -18.70 -22.98 10.57
N THR A 466 -17.90 -23.42 11.56
CA THR A 466 -16.94 -24.51 11.39
C THR A 466 -17.61 -25.88 11.23
N ASP A 467 -18.77 -26.06 11.86
CA ASP A 467 -19.56 -27.29 11.81
C ASP A 467 -20.55 -27.36 10.62
N LEU A 468 -20.63 -26.32 9.78
CA LEU A 468 -21.60 -26.26 8.68
C LEU A 468 -21.17 -27.11 7.48
N ASP A 469 -22.14 -27.82 6.91
CA ASP A 469 -21.96 -28.45 5.61
C ASP A 469 -21.96 -27.40 4.47
N GLY A 470 -21.39 -27.76 3.31
CA GLY A 470 -21.20 -26.82 2.21
C GLY A 470 -22.47 -26.17 1.64
N SER A 471 -23.67 -26.70 1.93
CA SER A 471 -24.92 -26.04 1.54
C SER A 471 -25.34 -24.96 2.54
N ALA A 472 -25.27 -25.25 3.85
CA ALA A 472 -25.52 -24.29 4.91
C ALA A 472 -24.49 -23.15 4.91
N LEU A 473 -23.21 -23.46 4.65
CA LEU A 473 -22.18 -22.44 4.54
C LEU A 473 -22.42 -21.49 3.35
N ARG A 474 -22.91 -22.00 2.22
CA ARG A 474 -23.29 -21.15 1.07
C ARG A 474 -24.45 -20.21 1.38
N GLU A 475 -25.38 -20.63 2.23
CA GLU A 475 -26.47 -19.78 2.68
C GLU A 475 -25.94 -18.65 3.58
N GLN A 476 -25.00 -18.95 4.48
CA GLN A 476 -24.38 -17.92 5.34
C GLN A 476 -23.48 -16.96 4.55
N ARG A 477 -22.82 -17.43 3.49
CA ARG A 477 -21.96 -16.58 2.64
C ARG A 477 -22.70 -15.39 2.02
N LYS A 478 -24.03 -15.41 1.87
CA LYS A 478 -24.76 -14.22 1.39
C LYS A 478 -24.64 -13.03 2.38
N ASN A 479 -24.51 -13.34 3.67
CA ASN A 479 -24.40 -12.35 4.74
C ASN A 479 -22.94 -11.94 5.04
N LEU A 480 -21.97 -12.64 4.43
CA LEU A 480 -20.53 -12.56 4.69
C LEU A 480 -19.80 -12.28 3.38
N GLN A 481 -19.40 -11.03 3.14
CA GLN A 481 -18.79 -10.62 1.88
C GLN A 481 -17.38 -10.06 2.08
N MET A 482 -16.62 -9.96 1.00
CA MET A 482 -15.24 -9.47 1.03
C MET A 482 -15.02 -8.43 -0.08
N ILE A 483 -14.34 -7.34 0.27
CA ILE A 483 -13.71 -6.42 -0.65
C ILE A 483 -12.21 -6.80 -0.69
N PHE A 484 -11.69 -7.08 -1.88
CA PHE A 484 -10.31 -7.54 -2.06
C PHE A 484 -9.35 -6.37 -2.30
N GLN A 485 -8.09 -6.55 -1.88
CA GLN A 485 -6.98 -5.59 -1.96
C GLN A 485 -6.73 -5.02 -3.36
N ASP A 486 -6.77 -5.85 -4.40
CA ASP A 486 -6.58 -5.38 -5.77
C ASP A 486 -7.86 -5.56 -6.61
N PRO A 487 -8.52 -4.46 -7.03
CA PRO A 487 -9.64 -4.49 -7.95
C PRO A 487 -9.32 -5.15 -9.29
N LEU A 488 -8.10 -5.00 -9.80
CA LEU A 488 -7.76 -5.49 -11.14
C LEU A 488 -7.66 -7.02 -11.18
N SER A 489 -7.04 -7.63 -10.17
CA SER A 489 -6.98 -9.09 -10.03
C SER A 489 -8.32 -9.71 -9.60
N SER A 490 -9.18 -8.94 -8.91
CA SER A 490 -10.48 -9.44 -8.44
C SER A 490 -11.63 -9.27 -9.45
N LEU A 491 -11.50 -8.39 -10.46
CA LEU A 491 -12.47 -8.17 -11.53
C LEU A 491 -12.06 -8.93 -12.82
N ASP A 492 -12.95 -9.72 -13.43
CA ASP A 492 -12.66 -10.34 -14.74
C ASP A 492 -12.61 -9.24 -15.82
N PRO A 493 -11.45 -9.03 -16.51
CA PRO A 493 -11.29 -7.96 -17.48
C PRO A 493 -12.20 -8.10 -18.71
N ARG A 494 -12.81 -9.28 -18.91
CA ARG A 494 -13.73 -9.57 -20.01
C ARG A 494 -15.20 -9.36 -19.64
N GLN A 495 -15.49 -9.04 -18.38
CA GLN A 495 -16.83 -8.73 -17.92
C GLN A 495 -17.03 -7.22 -17.86
N THR A 496 -18.23 -6.78 -18.23
CA THR A 496 -18.64 -5.39 -17.99
C THR A 496 -18.90 -5.16 -16.51
N VAL A 497 -18.80 -3.91 -16.05
CA VAL A 497 -19.13 -3.49 -14.67
C VAL A 497 -20.47 -4.06 -14.21
N GLY A 498 -21.50 -3.95 -15.05
CA GLY A 498 -22.83 -4.45 -14.75
C GLY A 498 -22.96 -5.97 -14.71
N GLN A 499 -22.05 -6.71 -15.35
CA GLN A 499 -21.95 -8.17 -15.23
C GLN A 499 -21.26 -8.57 -13.93
N THR A 500 -20.19 -7.86 -13.55
CA THR A 500 -19.43 -8.14 -12.33
C THR A 500 -20.28 -7.95 -11.08
N ILE A 501 -21.01 -6.83 -10.97
CA ILE A 501 -21.91 -6.56 -9.83
C ILE A 501 -23.08 -7.56 -9.81
N ARG A 502 -23.48 -8.10 -10.97
CA ARG A 502 -24.57 -9.09 -11.08
C ARG A 502 -24.14 -10.51 -10.74
N GLU A 503 -22.85 -10.81 -10.73
CA GLU A 503 -22.35 -12.16 -10.53
C GLU A 503 -22.83 -12.76 -9.18
N PRO A 504 -22.71 -12.07 -8.02
CA PRO A 504 -23.22 -12.58 -6.75
C PRO A 504 -24.73 -12.84 -6.78
N LEU A 505 -25.51 -11.96 -7.41
CA LEU A 505 -26.97 -12.12 -7.59
C LEU A 505 -27.38 -13.29 -8.49
N SER A 506 -26.43 -13.86 -9.23
CA SER A 506 -26.65 -15.04 -10.07
C SER A 506 -26.31 -16.34 -9.33
N ILE A 507 -25.51 -16.23 -8.27
CA ILE A 507 -25.09 -17.33 -7.38
C ILE A 507 -26.07 -17.46 -6.20
N HIS A 508 -26.53 -16.33 -5.67
CA HIS A 508 -27.50 -16.22 -4.58
C HIS A 508 -28.85 -15.72 -5.10
N ASP A 509 -29.96 -16.12 -4.46
CA ASP A 509 -31.31 -15.63 -4.80
C ASP A 509 -31.42 -14.12 -4.55
N LEU A 510 -32.32 -13.45 -5.29
CA LEU A 510 -32.53 -12.00 -5.19
C LEU A 510 -33.11 -11.60 -3.80
N PRO A 511 -32.77 -10.41 -3.28
CA PRO A 511 -33.47 -9.85 -2.11
C PRO A 511 -34.98 -9.77 -2.39
N GLU A 512 -35.81 -10.16 -1.41
CA GLU A 512 -37.25 -10.37 -1.62
C GLU A 512 -38.04 -9.07 -1.85
N SER A 513 -37.68 -7.94 -1.21
CA SER A 513 -38.30 -6.60 -1.38
C SER A 513 -37.57 -5.49 -0.59
N ASP A 514 -37.78 -4.20 -0.93
CA ASP A 514 -37.36 -3.04 -0.13
C ASP A 514 -38.44 -2.73 0.94
N PRO A 515 -38.17 -2.92 2.24
CA PRO A 515 -39.16 -2.74 3.29
C PRO A 515 -39.63 -1.28 3.46
N ALA A 516 -38.90 -0.31 2.92
CA ALA A 516 -39.28 1.10 2.95
C ALA A 516 -40.27 1.49 1.84
N VAL A 517 -40.54 0.59 0.89
CA VAL A 517 -41.40 0.84 -0.27
C VAL A 517 -42.72 0.11 -0.15
N THR A 518 -43.82 0.85 -0.28
CA THR A 518 -45.17 0.28 -0.35
C THR A 518 -45.60 0.08 -1.80
N THR A 519 -46.35 -0.99 -2.09
CA THR A 519 -46.84 -1.29 -3.44
C THR A 519 -48.33 -0.99 -3.58
N GLU A 520 -48.72 -0.35 -4.67
CA GLU A 520 -50.11 0.00 -4.96
C GLU A 520 -50.46 -0.30 -6.43
N ALA A 521 -51.74 -0.47 -6.74
CA ALA A 521 -52.24 -0.61 -8.11
C ALA A 521 -53.09 0.59 -8.54
N GLU A 522 -52.74 1.16 -9.69
CA GLU A 522 -53.61 2.07 -10.42
C GLU A 522 -54.38 1.27 -11.48
N VAL A 523 -55.71 1.20 -11.33
CA VAL A 523 -56.55 0.30 -12.14
C VAL A 523 -57.50 1.08 -13.03
N THR A 524 -57.36 0.94 -14.35
CA THR A 524 -58.34 1.42 -15.33
C THR A 524 -59.27 0.27 -15.73
N VAL A 525 -60.58 0.49 -15.74
CA VAL A 525 -61.56 -0.54 -16.11
C VAL A 525 -62.48 -0.04 -17.23
N SER A 526 -62.68 -0.88 -18.25
CA SER A 526 -63.63 -0.61 -19.33
C SER A 526 -64.53 -1.82 -19.62
N GLY A 527 -65.82 -1.58 -19.89
CA GLY A 527 -66.78 -2.64 -20.23
C GLY A 527 -67.35 -3.47 -19.06
N ILE A 528 -66.92 -3.21 -17.81
CA ILE A 528 -67.48 -3.79 -16.57
C ILE A 528 -67.50 -2.74 -15.45
N ASP A 529 -68.38 -2.92 -14.45
CA ASP A 529 -68.40 -2.06 -13.26
C ASP A 529 -67.14 -2.24 -12.42
N ARG A 530 -66.48 -1.14 -12.02
CA ARG A 530 -65.24 -1.15 -11.22
C ARG A 530 -65.39 -1.91 -9.92
N SER A 531 -66.59 -1.98 -9.33
CA SER A 531 -66.86 -2.71 -8.09
C SER A 531 -66.83 -4.24 -8.25
N ARG A 532 -66.67 -4.73 -9.49
CA ARG A 532 -66.59 -6.15 -9.82
C ARG A 532 -65.18 -6.58 -10.23
N VAL A 533 -64.21 -5.67 -10.11
CA VAL A 533 -62.80 -5.92 -10.42
C VAL A 533 -62.00 -5.80 -9.13
N ASP A 534 -61.47 -6.92 -8.66
CA ASP A 534 -60.56 -6.98 -7.52
C ASP A 534 -59.12 -7.10 -8.06
N VAL A 535 -58.24 -6.19 -7.65
CA VAL A 535 -56.82 -6.23 -8.05
C VAL A 535 -55.97 -6.32 -6.79
N THR A 536 -55.13 -7.35 -6.74
CA THR A 536 -54.16 -7.58 -5.68
C THR A 536 -52.76 -7.40 -6.26
N VAL A 537 -51.92 -6.65 -5.57
CA VAL A 537 -50.54 -6.34 -5.95
C VAL A 537 -49.64 -7.10 -4.98
N GLY A 538 -48.71 -7.90 -5.50
CA GLY A 538 -47.69 -8.53 -4.66
C GLY A 538 -46.69 -7.50 -4.13
N ASP A 539 -46.16 -7.75 -2.95
CA ASP A 539 -45.21 -6.85 -2.27
C ASP A 539 -43.90 -6.66 -3.08
N GLU A 540 -43.53 -7.64 -3.92
CA GLU A 540 -42.32 -7.66 -4.75
C GLU A 540 -42.35 -6.76 -6.00
N ILE A 541 -43.41 -5.96 -6.18
CA ILE A 541 -43.60 -5.11 -7.37
C ILE A 541 -42.70 -3.88 -7.36
N ASP A 542 -42.32 -3.42 -6.17
CA ASP A 542 -41.27 -2.44 -5.94
C ASP A 542 -39.95 -2.81 -6.67
N ALA A 543 -39.64 -4.11 -6.74
CA ALA A 543 -38.47 -4.65 -7.43
C ALA A 543 -38.54 -4.51 -8.97
N VAL A 544 -39.71 -4.28 -9.57
CA VAL A 544 -39.89 -4.19 -11.05
C VAL A 544 -40.38 -2.82 -11.55
N VAL A 545 -41.16 -2.07 -10.78
CA VAL A 545 -41.73 -0.76 -11.21
C VAL A 545 -40.93 0.45 -10.71
N GLY A 546 -40.41 0.39 -9.48
CA GLY A 546 -39.57 1.43 -8.90
C GLY A 546 -40.43 2.45 -8.17
N SER A 547 -39.85 3.23 -7.26
CA SER A 547 -40.61 4.16 -6.42
C SER A 547 -40.16 5.61 -6.63
N GLY A 548 -41.12 6.51 -6.79
CA GLY A 548 -40.88 7.96 -6.91
C GLY A 548 -41.03 8.75 -5.61
N SER A 549 -41.39 8.06 -4.51
CA SER A 549 -41.69 8.65 -3.19
C SER A 549 -41.98 7.58 -2.13
N GLY A 550 -41.27 6.44 -2.15
CA GLY A 550 -41.57 5.29 -1.26
C GLY A 550 -42.83 4.50 -1.61
N VAL A 551 -43.43 4.77 -2.78
CA VAL A 551 -44.58 4.03 -3.32
C VAL A 551 -44.24 3.54 -4.73
N ALA A 552 -44.41 2.25 -5.00
CA ALA A 552 -44.31 1.63 -6.32
C ALA A 552 -45.71 1.35 -6.87
N THR A 553 -46.02 1.84 -8.07
CA THR A 553 -47.38 1.80 -8.63
C THR A 553 -47.48 0.89 -9.84
N ALA A 554 -48.17 -0.25 -9.73
CA ALA A 554 -48.48 -1.10 -10.87
C ALA A 554 -49.70 -0.56 -11.63
N HIS A 555 -49.54 -0.29 -12.93
CA HIS A 555 -50.65 0.11 -13.79
C HIS A 555 -51.33 -1.10 -14.44
N VAL A 556 -52.62 -1.29 -14.15
CA VAL A 556 -53.44 -2.43 -14.61
C VAL A 556 -54.64 -1.92 -15.40
N ASP A 557 -54.74 -2.33 -16.66
CA ASP A 557 -55.83 -2.00 -17.56
C ASP A 557 -56.71 -3.26 -17.79
N VAL A 558 -57.96 -3.26 -17.29
CA VAL A 558 -58.92 -4.37 -17.42
C VAL A 558 -60.03 -4.01 -18.40
N THR A 559 -60.17 -4.77 -19.47
CA THR A 559 -61.16 -4.55 -20.53
C THR A 559 -62.08 -5.76 -20.69
N VAL A 560 -63.40 -5.54 -20.65
CA VAL A 560 -64.40 -6.58 -20.90
C VAL A 560 -65.22 -6.24 -22.14
N ALA A 561 -65.07 -7.03 -23.21
CA ALA A 561 -65.79 -6.83 -24.47
C ALA A 561 -66.31 -8.17 -24.99
N ASP A 562 -67.56 -8.21 -25.46
CA ASP A 562 -68.21 -9.42 -26.01
C ASP A 562 -68.13 -10.67 -25.12
N GLY A 563 -68.02 -10.47 -23.80
CA GLY A 563 -67.90 -11.55 -22.82
C GLY A 563 -66.48 -12.10 -22.66
N GLU A 564 -65.47 -11.56 -23.34
CA GLU A 564 -64.05 -11.82 -23.10
C GLU A 564 -63.46 -10.78 -22.14
N VAL A 565 -62.50 -11.21 -21.31
CA VAL A 565 -61.79 -10.36 -20.36
C VAL A 565 -60.34 -10.30 -20.79
N ASP A 566 -59.84 -9.10 -21.00
CA ASP A 566 -58.46 -8.80 -21.36
C ASP A 566 -57.84 -7.97 -20.23
N VAL A 567 -56.65 -8.37 -19.78
CA VAL A 567 -55.93 -7.70 -18.69
C VAL A 567 -54.54 -7.37 -19.19
N ASP A 568 -54.28 -6.07 -19.36
CA ASP A 568 -52.98 -5.54 -19.71
C ASP A 568 -52.32 -4.92 -18.46
N VAL A 569 -51.03 -5.17 -18.31
CA VAL A 569 -50.18 -4.53 -17.31
C VAL A 569 -49.03 -3.84 -17.99
N ARG A 570 -48.65 -2.67 -17.46
CA ARG A 570 -47.43 -1.99 -17.89
C ARG A 570 -46.21 -2.69 -17.27
N GLU A 571 -45.03 -2.42 -17.84
CA GLU A 571 -43.73 -2.74 -17.23
C GLU A 571 -43.35 -4.23 -17.10
N HIS A 572 -43.85 -5.09 -18.00
CA HIS A 572 -43.48 -6.52 -18.06
C HIS A 572 -43.75 -7.29 -16.74
N LEU A 573 -44.80 -6.88 -16.01
CA LEU A 573 -45.26 -7.55 -14.79
C LEU A 573 -45.97 -8.88 -15.12
N GLY A 574 -45.89 -9.83 -14.20
CA GLY A 574 -46.67 -11.06 -14.24
C GLY A 574 -48.12 -10.78 -13.87
N VAL A 575 -49.07 -11.35 -14.61
CA VAL A 575 -50.51 -11.22 -14.33
C VAL A 575 -51.19 -12.58 -14.36
N GLU A 576 -51.93 -12.85 -13.30
CA GLU A 576 -52.86 -13.96 -13.21
C GLU A 576 -54.28 -13.43 -12.99
N GLY A 577 -55.20 -13.78 -13.90
CA GLY A 577 -56.60 -13.36 -13.82
C GLY A 577 -57.53 -14.55 -13.65
N THR A 578 -58.49 -14.44 -12.74
CA THR A 578 -59.63 -15.36 -12.63
C THR A 578 -60.94 -14.64 -12.92
N VAL A 579 -61.83 -15.29 -13.66
CA VAL A 579 -63.10 -14.69 -14.10
C VAL A 579 -64.26 -15.56 -13.63
N GLU A 580 -65.09 -15.03 -12.73
CA GLU A 580 -66.34 -15.66 -12.32
C GLU A 580 -67.45 -15.26 -13.29
N ARG A 581 -68.26 -16.22 -13.71
CA ARG A 581 -69.36 -16.02 -14.67
C ARG A 581 -70.67 -16.52 -14.09
N THR A 582 -71.75 -15.83 -14.41
CA THR A 582 -73.12 -16.25 -14.11
C THR A 582 -73.53 -17.45 -14.98
N ASP A 583 -74.62 -18.13 -14.60
CA ASP A 583 -75.22 -19.23 -15.39
C ASP A 583 -75.63 -18.80 -16.83
N ALA A 584 -75.78 -17.49 -17.08
CA ALA A 584 -76.09 -16.91 -18.40
C ALA A 584 -74.83 -16.61 -19.25
N GLY A 585 -73.63 -16.76 -18.68
CA GLY A 585 -72.35 -16.52 -19.34
C GLY A 585 -71.77 -15.12 -19.14
N ASP A 586 -72.52 -14.21 -18.52
CA ASP A 586 -72.07 -12.83 -18.20
C ASP A 586 -70.98 -12.83 -17.12
N VAL A 587 -70.02 -11.93 -17.25
CA VAL A 587 -68.93 -11.75 -16.27
C VAL A 587 -69.48 -11.16 -14.97
N GLU A 588 -69.34 -11.90 -13.88
CA GLU A 588 -69.83 -11.54 -12.54
C GLU A 588 -68.74 -10.83 -11.72
N ARG A 589 -67.51 -11.36 -11.76
CA ARG A 589 -66.34 -10.81 -11.06
C ARG A 589 -65.05 -11.13 -11.82
N VAL A 590 -64.11 -10.20 -11.82
CA VAL A 590 -62.74 -10.38 -12.34
C VAL A 590 -61.78 -10.14 -11.18
N SER A 591 -60.97 -11.13 -10.85
CA SER A 591 -59.92 -11.01 -9.84
C SER A 591 -58.56 -11.10 -10.53
N VAL A 592 -57.75 -10.05 -10.40
CA VAL A 592 -56.42 -9.94 -11.00
C VAL A 592 -55.38 -9.90 -9.90
N THR A 593 -54.39 -10.79 -9.98
CA THR A 593 -53.18 -10.73 -9.16
C THR A 593 -52.04 -10.28 -10.05
N VAL A 594 -51.39 -9.17 -9.68
CA VAL A 594 -50.18 -8.68 -10.33
C VAL A 594 -48.99 -9.09 -9.48
N SER A 595 -47.99 -9.69 -10.11
CA SER A 595 -46.71 -10.04 -9.49
C SER A 595 -45.56 -9.55 -10.37
N ALA A 596 -44.34 -9.64 -9.87
CA ALA A 596 -43.16 -9.27 -10.67
C ALA A 596 -42.80 -10.31 -11.76
N GLY A 597 -43.49 -11.45 -11.83
CA GLY A 597 -43.32 -12.48 -12.88
C GLY A 597 -41.92 -13.11 -12.95
N ASP A 598 -41.65 -13.82 -14.05
CA ASP A 598 -40.40 -14.56 -14.33
C ASP A 598 -39.31 -13.62 -14.90
N THR A 599 -39.00 -12.55 -14.18
CA THR A 599 -38.10 -11.48 -14.64
C THR A 599 -36.92 -11.20 -13.71
N ASP A 600 -36.32 -12.25 -13.13
CA ASP A 600 -35.06 -12.18 -12.36
C ASP A 600 -33.99 -11.32 -13.06
N ARG A 601 -33.94 -11.37 -14.39
CA ARG A 601 -33.01 -10.56 -15.19
C ARG A 601 -33.25 -9.05 -15.07
N LEU A 602 -34.50 -8.61 -15.00
CA LEU A 602 -34.86 -7.20 -14.83
C LEU A 602 -34.63 -6.75 -13.38
N ARG A 603 -35.03 -7.57 -12.39
CA ARG A 603 -34.76 -7.32 -10.96
C ARG A 603 -33.26 -7.20 -10.70
N ARG A 604 -32.44 -8.14 -11.18
CA ARG A 604 -30.97 -8.09 -11.11
C ARG A 604 -30.42 -6.82 -11.74
N ARG A 605 -30.91 -6.44 -12.93
CA ARG A 605 -30.42 -5.24 -13.62
C ARG A 605 -30.78 -3.96 -12.86
N ARG A 606 -31.94 -3.90 -12.22
CA ARG A 606 -32.32 -2.78 -11.35
C ARG A 606 -31.44 -2.72 -10.12
N ARG A 607 -31.26 -3.83 -9.40
CA ARG A 607 -30.39 -3.88 -8.22
C ARG A 607 -28.99 -3.41 -8.54
N VAL A 608 -28.42 -3.85 -9.66
CA VAL A 608 -27.11 -3.35 -10.12
C VAL A 608 -27.11 -1.84 -10.33
N ARG A 609 -28.17 -1.24 -10.88
CA ARG A 609 -28.25 0.22 -11.04
C ARG A 609 -28.34 0.96 -9.71
N GLN A 610 -29.13 0.45 -8.77
CA GLN A 610 -29.20 1.00 -7.41
C GLN A 610 -27.83 0.94 -6.72
N LEU A 611 -27.09 -0.16 -6.91
CA LEU A 611 -25.75 -0.31 -6.37
C LEU A 611 -24.75 0.65 -7.02
N LEU A 612 -24.80 0.81 -8.35
CA LEU A 612 -24.00 1.82 -9.05
C LEU A 612 -24.25 3.21 -8.47
N GLU A 613 -25.51 3.61 -8.32
CA GLU A 613 -25.88 4.89 -7.72
C GLU A 613 -25.42 4.99 -6.25
N ALA A 614 -25.56 3.94 -5.46
CA ALA A 614 -25.13 3.90 -4.06
C ALA A 614 -23.62 4.08 -3.89
N VAL A 615 -22.82 3.56 -4.82
CA VAL A 615 -21.36 3.75 -4.82
C VAL A 615 -20.90 4.97 -5.60
N GLY A 616 -21.80 5.85 -6.02
CA GLY A 616 -21.47 7.09 -6.74
C GLY A 616 -20.98 6.89 -8.19
N LEU A 617 -21.37 5.80 -8.83
CA LEU A 617 -21.11 5.53 -10.26
C LEU A 617 -22.33 5.90 -11.12
N GLU A 618 -22.06 6.39 -12.33
CA GLU A 618 -23.12 6.73 -13.28
C GLU A 618 -23.74 5.46 -13.89
N VAL A 619 -25.06 5.48 -14.11
CA VAL A 619 -25.79 4.37 -14.75
C VAL A 619 -25.25 4.06 -16.16
N GLY A 620 -24.67 5.05 -16.85
CA GLY A 620 -24.02 4.87 -18.15
C GLY A 620 -22.75 4.01 -18.10
N GLN A 621 -22.15 3.82 -16.94
CA GLN A 621 -20.96 2.98 -16.75
C GLN A 621 -21.30 1.48 -16.67
N TYR A 622 -22.58 1.10 -16.67
CA TYR A 622 -23.03 -0.30 -16.60
C TYR A 622 -22.37 -1.21 -17.65
N ASP A 623 -22.21 -0.72 -18.88
CA ASP A 623 -21.68 -1.48 -20.02
C ASP A 623 -20.17 -1.27 -20.23
N ARG A 624 -19.48 -0.51 -19.36
CA ARG A 624 -18.03 -0.31 -19.44
C ARG A 624 -17.25 -1.52 -18.95
N TYR A 625 -16.01 -1.65 -19.39
CA TYR A 625 -15.07 -2.66 -18.92
C TYR A 625 -14.09 -2.09 -17.87
N PRO A 626 -13.47 -2.94 -17.02
CA PRO A 626 -12.56 -2.49 -15.96
C PRO A 626 -11.39 -1.62 -16.42
N HIS A 627 -10.86 -1.84 -17.63
CA HIS A 627 -9.77 -1.05 -18.21
C HIS A 627 -10.21 0.35 -18.68
N GLU A 628 -11.52 0.60 -18.76
CA GLU A 628 -12.11 1.90 -19.13
C GLU A 628 -12.50 2.74 -17.90
N MET A 629 -12.14 2.27 -16.71
CA MET A 629 -12.48 2.87 -15.41
C MET A 629 -11.20 3.35 -14.71
N SER A 630 -11.30 4.39 -13.87
CA SER A 630 -10.20 4.80 -12.99
C SER A 630 -9.96 3.81 -11.83
N GLY A 631 -8.85 3.93 -11.11
CA GLY A 631 -8.55 3.09 -9.92
C GLY A 631 -9.68 3.16 -8.89
N GLY A 632 -10.06 4.36 -8.44
CA GLY A 632 -11.17 4.56 -7.52
C GLY A 632 -12.52 4.07 -8.05
N GLN A 633 -12.79 4.21 -9.36
CA GLN A 633 -13.99 3.64 -9.96
C GLN A 633 -14.00 2.12 -9.92
N ARG A 634 -12.87 1.46 -10.17
CA ARG A 634 -12.74 0.00 -10.03
C ARG A 634 -12.99 -0.43 -8.58
N GLN A 635 -12.47 0.31 -7.61
CA GLN A 635 -12.73 0.05 -6.18
C GLN A 635 -14.22 0.14 -5.85
N ARG A 636 -14.91 1.19 -6.31
CA ARG A 636 -16.38 1.35 -6.16
C ARG A 636 -17.15 0.18 -6.77
N VAL A 637 -16.70 -0.38 -7.90
CA VAL A 637 -17.30 -1.59 -8.48
C VAL A 637 -17.10 -2.82 -7.58
N GLY A 638 -15.91 -2.97 -6.98
CA GLY A 638 -15.63 -4.00 -5.97
C GLY A 638 -16.56 -3.90 -4.76
N ILE A 639 -16.74 -2.69 -4.22
CA ILE A 639 -17.67 -2.41 -3.11
C ILE A 639 -19.12 -2.74 -3.52
N ALA A 640 -19.57 -2.27 -4.69
CA ALA A 640 -20.91 -2.55 -5.20
C ALA A 640 -21.17 -4.05 -5.39
N ARG A 641 -20.14 -4.81 -5.80
CA ARG A 641 -20.21 -6.27 -5.92
C ARG A 641 -20.40 -6.93 -4.55
N ALA A 642 -19.65 -6.51 -3.53
CA ALA A 642 -19.79 -7.03 -2.17
C ALA A 642 -21.20 -6.74 -1.59
N LEU A 643 -21.74 -5.55 -1.85
CA LEU A 643 -23.09 -5.15 -1.41
C LEU A 643 -24.24 -5.82 -2.19
N ALA A 644 -23.93 -6.58 -3.24
CA ALA A 644 -24.95 -7.02 -4.17
C ALA A 644 -26.04 -7.88 -3.51
N VAL A 645 -25.66 -8.64 -2.47
CA VAL A 645 -26.51 -9.60 -1.74
C VAL A 645 -26.97 -9.11 -0.37
N ASP A 646 -26.89 -7.80 -0.08
CA ASP A 646 -27.27 -7.18 1.20
C ASP A 646 -26.62 -7.87 2.43
N PRO A 647 -25.27 -7.89 2.50
CA PRO A 647 -24.57 -8.56 3.60
C PRO A 647 -24.73 -7.84 4.94
N GLU A 648 -24.64 -8.58 6.05
CA GLU A 648 -24.55 -7.99 7.40
C GLU A 648 -23.09 -7.69 7.80
N PHE A 649 -22.13 -8.42 7.24
CA PHE A 649 -20.71 -8.30 7.55
C PHE A 649 -19.82 -8.32 6.31
N ILE A 650 -18.86 -7.38 6.26
CA ILE A 650 -17.90 -7.25 5.17
C ILE A 650 -16.48 -7.22 5.73
N VAL A 651 -15.60 -8.08 5.19
CA VAL A 651 -14.15 -7.93 5.34
C VAL A 651 -13.64 -7.02 4.23
N ALA A 652 -13.08 -5.88 4.59
CA ALA A 652 -12.44 -4.97 3.65
C ALA A 652 -10.91 -5.14 3.74
N ASP A 653 -10.34 -5.87 2.79
CA ASP A 653 -8.91 -6.16 2.73
C ASP A 653 -8.18 -5.07 1.95
N GLU A 654 -7.57 -4.11 2.66
CA GLU A 654 -6.88 -2.94 2.11
C GLU A 654 -7.67 -2.19 1.02
N PRO A 655 -8.89 -1.72 1.30
CA PRO A 655 -9.79 -1.18 0.29
C PRO A 655 -9.35 0.17 -0.31
N VAL A 656 -8.27 0.77 0.20
CA VAL A 656 -7.76 2.07 -0.22
C VAL A 656 -6.28 2.06 -0.61
N SER A 657 -5.63 0.90 -0.61
CA SER A 657 -4.21 0.81 -0.98
C SER A 657 -4.01 1.15 -2.46
N ALA A 658 -2.86 1.75 -2.78
CA ALA A 658 -2.47 2.19 -4.13
C ALA A 658 -3.45 3.20 -4.81
N LEU A 659 -4.23 3.93 -4.02
CA LEU A 659 -5.06 5.07 -4.46
C LEU A 659 -4.43 6.38 -3.98
N ASP A 660 -4.60 7.47 -4.73
CA ASP A 660 -4.19 8.80 -4.28
C ASP A 660 -5.07 9.30 -3.12
N VAL A 661 -4.53 10.20 -2.30
CA VAL A 661 -5.16 10.71 -1.06
C VAL A 661 -6.60 11.19 -1.27
N SER A 662 -6.88 11.91 -2.35
CA SER A 662 -8.25 12.39 -2.62
C SER A 662 -9.20 11.23 -2.91
N VAL A 663 -8.79 10.25 -3.71
CA VAL A 663 -9.61 9.07 -3.99
C VAL A 663 -9.77 8.20 -2.75
N GLN A 664 -8.73 8.04 -1.93
CA GLN A 664 -8.81 7.33 -0.64
C GLN A 664 -9.89 7.96 0.25
N ALA A 665 -9.86 9.28 0.44
CA ALA A 665 -10.86 10.01 1.21
C ALA A 665 -12.29 9.80 0.69
N GLN A 666 -12.49 9.78 -0.63
CA GLN A 666 -13.80 9.47 -1.21
C GLN A 666 -14.28 8.05 -0.91
N ILE A 667 -13.38 7.06 -0.91
CA ILE A 667 -13.72 5.67 -0.62
C ILE A 667 -14.03 5.49 0.87
N LEU A 668 -13.26 6.12 1.76
CA LEU A 668 -13.52 6.08 3.21
C LEU A 668 -14.89 6.69 3.54
N ASN A 669 -15.15 7.91 3.06
CA ASN A 669 -16.47 8.55 3.22
C ASN A 669 -17.60 7.69 2.64
N LEU A 670 -17.38 7.06 1.47
CA LEU A 670 -18.36 6.16 0.88
C LEU A 670 -18.62 4.95 1.79
N MET A 671 -17.58 4.33 2.35
CA MET A 671 -17.74 3.19 3.25
C MET A 671 -18.50 3.58 4.52
N GLU A 672 -18.24 4.77 5.09
CA GLU A 672 -18.99 5.30 6.22
C GLU A 672 -20.47 5.53 5.88
N ASP A 673 -20.76 6.17 4.73
CA ASP A 673 -22.13 6.40 4.26
C ASP A 673 -22.86 5.08 4.00
N LEU A 674 -22.16 4.07 3.48
CA LEU A 674 -22.70 2.72 3.28
C LEU A 674 -22.97 2.01 4.60
N GLN A 675 -22.09 2.18 5.59
CA GLN A 675 -22.29 1.66 6.94
C GLN A 675 -23.59 2.18 7.55
N ASP A 676 -23.79 3.49 7.49
CA ASP A 676 -25.02 4.14 7.97
C ASP A 676 -26.25 3.67 7.21
N ARG A 677 -26.14 3.60 5.88
CA ARG A 677 -27.28 3.32 5.02
C ARG A 677 -27.73 1.87 5.06
N PHE A 678 -26.81 0.93 5.26
CA PHE A 678 -27.05 -0.51 5.18
C PHE A 678 -26.84 -1.24 6.51
N ASP A 679 -26.57 -0.53 7.62
CA ASP A 679 -26.29 -1.11 8.95
C ASP A 679 -25.16 -2.16 8.90
N LEU A 680 -24.09 -1.83 8.17
CA LEU A 680 -22.99 -2.77 7.90
C LEU A 680 -22.05 -2.87 9.10
N THR A 681 -21.48 -4.06 9.26
CA THR A 681 -20.38 -4.33 10.18
C THR A 681 -19.11 -4.61 9.38
N TYR A 682 -17.99 -3.98 9.75
CA TYR A 682 -16.74 -4.09 9.01
C TYR A 682 -15.62 -4.73 9.84
N LEU A 683 -14.88 -5.64 9.20
CA LEU A 683 -13.48 -5.88 9.54
C LEU A 683 -12.62 -5.13 8.51
N PHE A 684 -11.98 -4.05 8.93
CA PHE A 684 -11.19 -3.19 8.06
C PHE A 684 -9.70 -3.53 8.20
N ILE A 685 -9.13 -4.18 7.20
CA ILE A 685 -7.70 -4.54 7.18
C ILE A 685 -6.94 -3.44 6.45
N ALA A 686 -5.92 -2.89 7.10
CA ALA A 686 -5.00 -1.93 6.48
C ALA A 686 -3.60 -2.02 7.09
N HIS A 687 -2.61 -1.51 6.38
CA HIS A 687 -1.26 -1.29 6.92
C HIS A 687 -1.06 0.15 7.39
N ASP A 688 -1.88 1.09 6.93
CA ASP A 688 -1.85 2.50 7.34
C ASP A 688 -2.79 2.75 8.53
N LEU A 689 -2.19 3.09 9.67
CA LEU A 689 -2.87 3.41 10.91
C LEU A 689 -3.64 4.75 10.83
N SER A 690 -3.22 5.73 10.01
CA SER A 690 -3.93 7.00 9.81
C SER A 690 -5.31 6.79 9.19
N VAL A 691 -5.39 5.87 8.21
CA VAL A 691 -6.67 5.45 7.62
C VAL A 691 -7.53 4.72 8.65
N VAL A 692 -6.93 3.81 9.42
CA VAL A 692 -7.64 2.99 10.42
C VAL A 692 -8.23 3.88 11.51
N ARG A 693 -7.47 4.88 11.96
CA ARG A 693 -7.91 5.90 12.92
C ARG A 693 -9.20 6.60 12.47
N HIS A 694 -9.30 6.86 11.18
CA HIS A 694 -10.42 7.59 10.60
C HIS A 694 -11.69 6.75 10.45
N ILE A 695 -11.62 5.42 10.25
CA ILE A 695 -12.81 4.60 9.96
C ILE A 695 -13.20 3.61 11.08
N SER A 696 -12.28 3.29 11.98
CA SER A 696 -12.45 2.19 12.94
C SER A 696 -12.91 2.69 14.32
N ASP A 697 -13.79 1.93 14.97
CA ASP A 697 -14.20 2.16 16.36
C ASP A 697 -13.19 1.55 17.35
N ARG A 698 -12.68 0.36 16.99
CA ARG A 698 -11.66 -0.39 17.72
C ARG A 698 -10.59 -0.86 16.75
N VAL A 699 -9.39 -1.09 17.28
CA VAL A 699 -8.25 -1.55 16.50
C VAL A 699 -7.62 -2.76 17.18
N ALA A 700 -7.37 -3.81 16.41
CA ALA A 700 -6.60 -4.98 16.78
C ALA A 700 -5.27 -4.98 16.02
N VAL A 701 -4.16 -5.06 16.75
CA VAL A 701 -2.80 -5.06 16.21
C VAL A 701 -2.31 -6.50 16.14
N MET A 702 -1.85 -6.91 14.96
CA MET A 702 -1.41 -8.27 14.65
C MET A 702 0.09 -8.32 14.37
N TYR A 703 0.79 -9.29 14.98
CA TYR A 703 2.20 -9.58 14.72
C TYR A 703 2.40 -11.09 14.59
N LEU A 704 3.03 -11.53 13.50
CA LEU A 704 3.41 -12.93 13.23
C LEU A 704 2.33 -13.97 13.59
N GLY A 705 1.11 -13.79 13.08
CA GLY A 705 0.01 -14.73 13.28
C GLY A 705 -0.86 -14.48 14.52
N GLU A 706 -0.46 -13.59 15.43
CA GLU A 706 -1.10 -13.37 16.73
C GLU A 706 -1.62 -11.94 16.88
N ILE A 707 -2.67 -11.76 17.70
CA ILE A 707 -3.10 -10.43 18.13
C ILE A 707 -2.28 -10.04 19.36
N VAL A 708 -1.63 -8.88 19.31
CA VAL A 708 -0.74 -8.41 20.39
C VAL A 708 -1.35 -7.28 21.20
N GLU A 709 -2.32 -6.57 20.66
CA GLU A 709 -3.02 -5.48 21.35
C GLU A 709 -4.40 -5.24 20.73
N VAL A 710 -5.40 -4.96 21.55
CA VAL A 710 -6.73 -4.51 21.09
C VAL A 710 -7.19 -3.35 21.97
N ALA A 711 -7.72 -2.29 21.38
CA ALA A 711 -8.28 -1.16 22.15
C ALA A 711 -9.34 -0.41 21.34
N THR A 712 -10.01 0.55 21.96
CA THR A 712 -10.68 1.61 21.19
C THR A 712 -9.66 2.39 20.39
N THR A 713 -10.07 2.93 19.24
CA THR A 713 -9.18 3.71 18.38
C THR A 713 -8.54 4.87 19.15
N ASP A 714 -9.32 5.61 19.94
CA ASP A 714 -8.78 6.75 20.69
C ASP A 714 -7.77 6.32 21.76
N GLU A 715 -8.01 5.21 22.47
CA GLU A 715 -7.09 4.70 23.49
C GLU A 715 -5.80 4.13 22.89
N LEU A 716 -5.88 3.41 21.76
CA LEU A 716 -4.70 2.84 21.11
C LEU A 716 -3.71 3.93 20.68
N PHE A 717 -4.21 5.03 20.11
CA PHE A 717 -3.37 6.14 19.63
C PHE A 717 -2.88 7.02 20.78
N ALA A 718 -3.65 7.15 21.86
CA ALA A 718 -3.27 7.98 23.00
C ALA A 718 -2.30 7.28 23.97
N ASP A 719 -2.46 5.97 24.19
CA ASP A 719 -1.67 5.18 25.16
C ASP A 719 -1.39 3.76 24.66
N PRO A 720 -0.60 3.60 23.57
CA PRO A 720 -0.26 2.27 23.06
C PRO A 720 0.55 1.47 24.08
N ARG A 721 0.05 0.30 24.47
CA ARG A 721 0.64 -0.52 25.54
C ARG A 721 1.75 -1.44 25.05
N HIS A 722 1.58 -2.05 23.88
CA HIS A 722 2.54 -3.02 23.37
C HIS A 722 3.71 -2.30 22.64
N PRO A 723 4.99 -2.67 22.87
CA PRO A 723 6.14 -2.01 22.23
C PRO A 723 6.13 -2.03 20.70
N TYR A 724 5.55 -3.06 20.09
CA TYR A 724 5.34 -3.10 18.64
C TYR A 724 4.32 -2.05 18.17
N THR A 725 3.20 -1.88 18.88
CA THR A 725 2.20 -0.84 18.57
C THR A 725 2.81 0.56 18.68
N GLN A 726 3.62 0.80 19.72
CA GLN A 726 4.38 2.04 19.87
C GLN A 726 5.27 2.31 18.65
N ALA A 727 5.98 1.28 18.18
CA ALA A 727 6.83 1.41 17.00
C ALA A 727 6.04 1.65 15.71
N LEU A 728 4.94 0.91 15.48
CA LEU A 728 4.04 1.13 14.34
C LEU A 728 3.51 2.56 14.30
N LEU A 729 3.05 3.10 15.43
CA LEU A 729 2.52 4.46 15.53
C LEU A 729 3.61 5.51 15.30
N SER A 730 4.81 5.30 15.86
CA SER A 730 5.94 6.23 15.67
C SER A 730 6.50 6.27 14.24
N ALA A 731 6.15 5.28 13.42
CA ALA A 731 6.57 5.17 12.01
C ALA A 731 5.58 5.81 11.03
N ILE A 732 4.43 6.31 11.50
CA ILE A 732 3.46 6.99 10.65
C ILE A 732 4.00 8.37 10.28
N PRO A 733 4.11 8.72 8.98
CA PRO A 733 4.49 10.07 8.58
C PRO A 733 3.41 11.09 8.99
N GLU A 734 3.81 12.15 9.68
CA GLU A 734 2.90 13.22 10.07
C GLU A 734 2.87 14.31 8.98
N PRO A 735 1.68 14.75 8.52
CA PRO A 735 1.56 15.84 7.55
C PRO A 735 1.78 17.23 8.18
N ASP A 736 2.71 17.32 9.14
CA ASP A 736 3.16 18.55 9.77
C ASP A 736 4.70 18.64 9.63
N PRO A 737 5.22 19.56 8.80
CA PRO A 737 6.67 19.69 8.60
C PRO A 737 7.42 20.21 9.83
N THR A 738 6.72 20.61 10.89
CA THR A 738 7.31 21.03 12.16
C THR A 738 7.31 19.94 13.22
N ALA A 739 6.71 18.78 12.93
CA ALA A 739 6.75 17.61 13.80
C ALA A 739 8.18 17.08 13.95
N SER A 740 8.55 16.64 15.15
CA SER A 740 9.87 16.06 15.39
C SER A 740 9.87 14.57 15.04
N THR A 741 10.87 14.14 14.29
CA THR A 741 11.13 12.71 14.02
C THR A 741 12.03 12.06 15.08
N ASP A 742 12.54 12.83 16.06
CA ASP A 742 13.49 12.36 17.08
C ASP A 742 12.95 11.20 17.96
N ASP A 743 11.63 11.09 18.12
CA ASP A 743 10.98 10.08 18.96
C ASP A 743 10.61 8.79 18.19
N ARG A 744 11.03 8.66 16.90
CA ARG A 744 10.76 7.49 16.06
C ARG A 744 11.46 6.23 16.60
N ILE A 745 10.71 5.14 16.71
CA ILE A 745 11.24 3.83 17.12
C ILE A 745 11.52 3.00 15.88
N ILE A 746 12.79 2.93 15.46
CA ILE A 746 13.23 2.10 14.34
C ILE A 746 13.35 0.64 14.79
N LEU A 747 12.57 -0.24 14.18
CA LEU A 747 12.64 -1.68 14.45
C LEU A 747 13.74 -2.36 13.63
N GLU A 748 14.87 -2.65 14.26
CA GLU A 748 15.98 -3.35 13.61
C GLU A 748 15.68 -4.82 13.28
N GLY A 749 16.25 -5.29 12.17
CA GLY A 749 16.13 -6.66 11.69
C GLY A 749 14.81 -7.00 10.99
N ASP A 750 14.81 -8.08 10.21
CA ASP A 750 13.63 -8.56 9.49
C ASP A 750 12.60 -9.26 10.40
N VAL A 751 11.35 -9.26 9.94
CA VAL A 751 10.29 -10.09 10.51
C VAL A 751 10.71 -11.57 10.51
N PRO A 752 10.67 -12.26 11.65
CA PRO A 752 10.97 -13.69 11.72
C PRO A 752 10.09 -14.52 10.77
N SER A 753 10.61 -15.68 10.35
CA SER A 753 9.84 -16.59 9.49
C SER A 753 8.64 -17.16 10.24
N PRO A 754 7.41 -17.11 9.67
CA PRO A 754 6.24 -17.77 10.26
C PRO A 754 6.32 -19.31 10.24
N ILE A 755 7.36 -19.90 9.63
CA ILE A 755 7.60 -21.35 9.65
C ILE A 755 8.18 -21.78 11.00
N ASP A 756 9.02 -20.93 11.59
CA ASP A 756 9.72 -21.18 12.85
C ASP A 756 9.64 -19.91 13.72
N PRO A 757 8.43 -19.61 14.24
CA PRO A 757 8.23 -18.40 15.02
C PRO A 757 9.05 -18.46 16.33
N PRO A 758 9.53 -17.32 16.84
CA PRO A 758 10.29 -17.28 18.09
C PRO A 758 9.50 -17.86 19.27
N SER A 759 10.15 -18.60 20.17
CA SER A 759 9.51 -19.08 21.39
C SER A 759 9.10 -17.94 22.33
N GLY A 760 8.02 -18.13 23.09
CA GLY A 760 7.50 -17.12 24.01
C GLY A 760 6.82 -15.99 23.24
N CYS A 761 7.15 -14.73 23.55
CA CYS A 761 6.69 -13.58 22.78
C CYS A 761 7.32 -13.56 21.38
N HIS A 762 6.50 -13.66 20.34
CA HIS A 762 6.94 -13.65 18.94
C HIS A 762 7.71 -12.36 18.57
N PHE A 763 7.43 -11.23 19.22
CA PHE A 763 8.08 -9.94 18.96
C PHE A 763 9.45 -9.79 19.66
N ARG A 764 9.84 -10.71 20.56
CA ARG A 764 11.03 -10.54 21.41
C ARG A 764 12.35 -10.31 20.65
N THR A 765 12.44 -10.80 19.42
CA THR A 765 13.66 -10.70 18.61
C THR A 765 13.87 -9.30 18.03
N ARG A 766 12.83 -8.46 18.02
CA ARG A 766 12.84 -7.07 17.51
C ARG A 766 12.40 -6.05 18.57
N CYS A 767 11.99 -6.50 19.76
CA CYS A 767 11.47 -5.64 20.81
C CYS A 767 12.59 -4.80 21.45
N PRO A 768 12.55 -3.45 21.38
CA PRO A 768 13.54 -2.60 22.05
C PRO A 768 13.45 -2.72 23.59
N LYS A 769 12.30 -3.17 24.10
CA LYS A 769 12.00 -3.33 25.53
C LYS A 769 12.05 -4.80 25.99
N VAL A 770 12.82 -5.66 25.31
CA VAL A 770 13.00 -7.07 25.70
C VAL A 770 13.53 -7.18 27.14
N ILE A 771 12.86 -7.96 27.99
CA ILE A 771 13.09 -7.93 29.44
C ILE A 771 14.33 -8.77 29.82
N PRO A 772 15.39 -8.16 30.40
CA PRO A 772 16.55 -8.91 30.87
C PRO A 772 16.21 -9.82 32.06
N PRO A 773 16.99 -10.88 32.32
CA PRO A 773 16.85 -11.69 33.52
C PRO A 773 17.05 -10.86 34.79
N ASP A 774 16.21 -11.08 35.83
CA ASP A 774 16.27 -10.35 37.11
C ASP A 774 17.65 -10.37 37.80
N ASP A 775 18.48 -11.38 37.52
CA ASP A 775 19.82 -11.54 38.11
C ASP A 775 20.95 -10.89 37.30
N LEU A 776 20.61 -10.17 36.23
CA LEU A 776 21.55 -9.50 35.34
C LEU A 776 21.39 -7.97 35.39
N ASP A 777 22.40 -7.29 35.91
CA ASP A 777 22.50 -5.82 35.94
C ASP A 777 23.07 -5.34 34.60
N ILE A 778 22.19 -4.97 33.67
CA ILE A 778 22.53 -4.53 32.31
C ILE A 778 21.53 -3.45 31.87
N GLU A 779 22.03 -2.41 31.20
CA GLU A 779 21.20 -1.37 30.60
C GLU A 779 20.39 -1.95 29.42
N GLN A 780 19.19 -1.42 29.19
CA GLN A 780 18.25 -1.97 28.21
C GLN A 780 18.81 -1.99 26.78
N GLU A 781 19.43 -0.90 26.35
CA GLU A 781 20.08 -0.77 25.02
C GLU A 781 21.18 -1.83 24.84
N THR A 782 22.08 -1.93 25.82
CA THR A 782 23.17 -2.91 25.77
C THR A 782 22.66 -4.36 25.81
N TYR A 783 21.57 -4.63 26.54
CA TYR A 783 20.95 -5.95 26.52
C TYR A 783 20.35 -6.29 25.15
N ARG A 784 19.76 -5.31 24.46
CA ARG A 784 19.24 -5.49 23.09
C ARG A 784 20.37 -5.86 22.12
N GLU A 785 21.49 -5.13 22.15
CA GLU A 785 22.68 -5.45 21.34
C GLU A 785 23.21 -6.87 21.62
N VAL A 786 23.22 -7.28 22.89
CA VAL A 786 23.61 -8.66 23.28
C VAL A 786 22.65 -9.70 22.70
N MET A 787 21.36 -9.41 22.63
CA MET A 787 20.37 -10.30 22.01
C MET A 787 20.56 -10.38 20.49
N ASP A 788 20.96 -9.29 19.82
CA ASP A 788 21.30 -9.33 18.38
C ASP A 788 22.59 -10.09 18.12
N PHE A 789 23.62 -9.85 18.91
CA PHE A 789 24.85 -10.63 18.86
C PHE A 789 24.56 -12.12 19.04
N ARG A 790 23.70 -12.49 20.01
CA ARG A 790 23.28 -13.88 20.20
C ARG A 790 22.57 -14.45 18.98
N GLN A 791 21.63 -13.73 18.37
CA GLN A 791 20.94 -14.19 17.16
C GLN A 791 21.92 -14.41 15.99
N ARG A 792 22.92 -13.51 15.83
CA ARG A 792 23.98 -13.68 14.84
C ARG A 792 24.85 -14.90 15.12
N VAL A 793 25.21 -15.16 16.37
CA VAL A 793 25.95 -16.38 16.76
C VAL A 793 25.16 -17.65 16.49
N GLU A 794 23.86 -17.68 16.79
CA GLU A 794 22.97 -18.82 16.54
C GLU A 794 22.83 -19.16 15.04
N ARG A 795 23.01 -18.16 14.16
CA ARG A 795 22.94 -18.30 12.69
C ARG A 795 24.31 -18.45 12.02
N GLU A 796 25.39 -18.47 12.80
CA GLU A 796 26.78 -18.42 12.28
C GLU A 796 27.04 -17.17 11.38
N GLY A 797 26.36 -16.06 11.71
CA GLY A 797 26.26 -14.85 10.88
C GLY A 797 27.36 -13.81 11.06
N ILE A 798 28.38 -14.08 11.89
CA ILE A 798 29.46 -13.12 12.15
C ILE A 798 30.63 -13.42 11.22
N ASP A 799 30.92 -12.49 10.29
CA ASP A 799 32.08 -12.61 9.40
C ASP A 799 33.37 -12.21 10.11
N VAL A 800 33.92 -13.17 10.87
CA VAL A 800 35.15 -13.00 11.63
C VAL A 800 36.35 -12.70 10.72
N GLU A 801 36.40 -13.27 9.51
CA GLU A 801 37.52 -13.06 8.60
C GLU A 801 37.60 -11.59 8.18
N THR A 802 36.47 -11.04 7.73
CA THR A 802 36.36 -9.62 7.35
C THR A 802 36.68 -8.68 8.51
N ILE A 803 36.16 -8.95 9.72
CA ILE A 803 36.42 -8.11 10.90
C ILE A 803 37.92 -8.08 11.26
N LEU A 804 38.62 -9.21 11.12
CA LEU A 804 40.03 -9.31 11.53
C LEU A 804 41.02 -8.80 10.47
N ASP A 805 40.66 -8.83 9.19
CA ASP A 805 41.52 -8.41 8.07
C ASP A 805 41.90 -6.91 8.11
N GLY A 806 41.11 -6.08 8.80
CA GLY A 806 41.37 -4.65 9.03
C GLY A 806 42.24 -4.32 10.26
N THR A 807 42.66 -5.31 11.06
CA THR A 807 43.24 -5.08 12.39
C THR A 807 44.71 -5.53 12.52
N ASP A 808 45.42 -5.03 13.54
CA ASP A 808 46.79 -5.47 13.89
C ASP A 808 46.86 -7.00 14.15
N ALA A 809 45.74 -7.67 14.44
CA ALA A 809 45.65 -9.12 14.63
C ALA A 809 45.68 -9.90 13.30
N GLY A 810 45.05 -9.39 12.24
CA GLY A 810 45.07 -9.98 10.88
C GLY A 810 46.46 -9.97 10.25
N GLN A 811 47.23 -8.90 10.47
CA GLN A 811 48.62 -8.81 10.01
C GLN A 811 49.56 -9.86 10.64
N VAL A 812 49.27 -10.34 11.85
CA VAL A 812 50.05 -11.41 12.51
C VAL A 812 49.72 -12.80 11.94
N ALA A 813 48.51 -13.00 11.42
CA ALA A 813 48.08 -14.23 10.77
C ALA A 813 48.60 -14.35 9.32
N ALA A 814 48.61 -13.25 8.56
CA ALA A 814 49.03 -13.19 7.16
C ALA A 814 50.55 -13.42 6.94
N ASP A 815 51.40 -13.05 7.91
CA ASP A 815 52.88 -13.13 7.78
C ASP A 815 53.50 -14.53 8.02
N GLY A 816 52.69 -15.60 7.96
CA GLY A 816 53.19 -16.97 7.77
C GLY A 816 53.67 -17.69 9.04
N GLY A 817 52.78 -17.83 10.02
CA GLY A 817 53.05 -18.53 11.30
C GLY A 817 52.20 -19.77 11.58
N ALA A 818 52.08 -20.72 10.66
CA ALA A 818 51.53 -22.03 11.02
C ALA A 818 52.49 -22.77 11.99
N ALA A 819 51.99 -23.04 13.19
CA ALA A 819 52.55 -23.86 14.27
C ALA A 819 53.55 -23.18 15.25
N THR A 820 53.02 -22.57 16.31
CA THR A 820 53.12 -23.11 17.69
C THR A 820 52.19 -22.32 18.62
N ALA A 821 51.00 -22.85 18.86
CA ALA A 821 50.19 -22.54 20.03
C ALA A 821 50.85 -23.17 21.27
N ALA A 822 51.88 -22.53 21.80
CA ALA A 822 52.38 -22.78 23.16
C ALA A 822 53.43 -21.72 23.53
N ALA A 823 53.10 -20.91 24.54
CA ALA A 823 53.94 -19.91 25.20
C ALA A 823 54.05 -18.54 24.51
N GLY A 824 53.02 -17.71 24.71
CA GLY A 824 53.00 -16.27 24.41
C GLY A 824 51.63 -15.64 24.12
N GLY A 825 50.54 -16.41 24.19
CA GLY A 825 49.29 -16.19 23.43
C GLY A 825 48.16 -15.33 24.02
N ASP A 826 48.34 -14.63 25.15
CA ASP A 826 47.23 -13.83 25.72
C ASP A 826 46.97 -12.50 24.97
N GLY A 827 47.97 -11.94 24.27
CA GLY A 827 47.86 -10.62 23.65
C GLY A 827 47.09 -10.61 22.33
N ALA A 828 47.42 -11.52 21.42
CA ALA A 828 46.80 -11.60 20.08
C ALA A 828 45.34 -12.10 20.15
N SER A 829 45.05 -13.08 21.02
CA SER A 829 43.68 -13.54 21.26
C SER A 829 42.82 -12.46 21.92
N ARG A 830 43.40 -11.64 22.81
CA ARG A 830 42.68 -10.51 23.42
C ARG A 830 42.36 -9.39 22.43
N ALA A 831 43.30 -9.05 21.54
CA ALA A 831 43.07 -8.04 20.51
C ALA A 831 41.99 -8.48 19.49
N ALA A 832 41.98 -9.76 19.10
CA ALA A 832 40.93 -10.31 18.23
C ALA A 832 39.55 -10.29 18.90
N VAL A 833 39.47 -10.63 20.19
CA VAL A 833 38.22 -10.53 20.96
C VAL A 833 37.75 -9.08 21.06
N GLU A 834 38.66 -8.15 21.33
CA GLU A 834 38.35 -6.71 21.42
C GLU A 834 37.87 -6.15 20.07
N ALA A 835 38.50 -6.53 18.96
CA ALA A 835 38.07 -6.14 17.61
C ALA A 835 36.66 -6.64 17.28
N VAL A 836 36.37 -7.93 17.51
CA VAL A 836 35.02 -8.47 17.29
C VAL A 836 34.02 -7.82 18.23
N ARG A 837 34.40 -7.51 19.46
CA ARG A 837 33.50 -6.85 20.41
C ARG A 837 33.17 -5.41 19.97
N ASP A 838 34.18 -4.62 19.63
CA ASP A 838 33.99 -3.24 19.19
C ASP A 838 33.25 -3.17 17.83
N ALA A 839 33.35 -4.20 16.99
CA ALA A 839 32.60 -4.32 15.75
C ALA A 839 31.14 -4.79 15.94
N GLN A 840 30.75 -5.24 17.14
CA GLN A 840 29.43 -5.83 17.39
C GLN A 840 28.59 -5.03 18.40
N PHE A 841 29.19 -4.08 19.11
CA PHE A 841 28.57 -3.33 20.20
C PHE A 841 28.97 -1.86 20.15
N ASP A 842 27.98 -0.96 20.12
CA ASP A 842 28.23 0.49 20.25
C ASP A 842 28.64 0.83 21.68
N ARG A 843 28.05 0.13 22.65
CA ARG A 843 28.47 0.18 24.05
C ARG A 843 28.80 -1.21 24.55
N ASN A 844 30.10 -1.42 24.78
CA ASN A 844 30.61 -2.67 25.31
C ASN A 844 29.93 -3.11 26.62
N PRO A 845 29.36 -4.33 26.69
CA PRO A 845 28.69 -4.82 27.90
C PRO A 845 29.67 -5.02 29.04
N ASP A 846 29.40 -4.51 30.23
CA ASP A 846 30.32 -4.59 31.37
C ASP A 846 29.98 -5.73 32.36
N GLY A 847 30.85 -5.93 33.36
CA GLY A 847 30.60 -6.86 34.46
C GLY A 847 30.40 -8.31 34.01
N ARG A 848 29.41 -8.99 34.59
CA ARG A 848 29.09 -10.40 34.28
C ARG A 848 28.68 -10.56 32.81
N ALA A 849 27.96 -9.61 32.23
CA ALA A 849 27.54 -9.66 30.83
C ALA A 849 28.76 -9.63 29.91
N GLY A 850 29.69 -8.68 30.14
CA GLY A 850 30.93 -8.57 29.37
C GLY A 850 31.81 -9.82 29.43
N GLU A 851 31.94 -10.44 30.60
CA GLU A 851 32.73 -11.67 30.76
C GLU A 851 32.17 -12.84 29.94
N VAL A 852 30.83 -12.96 29.84
CA VAL A 852 30.16 -14.01 29.06
C VAL A 852 30.24 -13.72 27.56
N VAL A 853 30.04 -12.46 27.14
CA VAL A 853 30.20 -12.04 25.74
C VAL A 853 31.63 -12.29 25.26
N ASP A 854 32.64 -11.88 26.02
CA ASP A 854 34.05 -12.16 25.68
C ASP A 854 34.33 -13.67 25.58
N ARG A 855 33.66 -14.49 26.41
CA ARG A 855 33.78 -15.95 26.33
C ARG A 855 33.13 -16.50 25.06
N ALA A 856 31.94 -16.02 24.71
CA ALA A 856 31.25 -16.41 23.49
C ALA A 856 32.05 -16.01 22.24
N ILE A 857 32.61 -14.79 22.21
CA ILE A 857 33.48 -14.34 21.11
C ILE A 857 34.69 -15.27 20.94
N ARG A 858 35.34 -15.70 22.03
CA ARG A 858 36.46 -16.66 21.93
C ARG A 858 36.03 -17.99 21.30
N LEU A 859 34.85 -18.50 21.68
CA LEU A 859 34.29 -19.73 21.09
C LEU A 859 33.97 -19.54 19.60
N VAL A 860 33.42 -18.40 19.21
CA VAL A 860 33.19 -18.03 17.80
C VAL A 860 34.51 -18.00 17.01
N LEU A 861 35.56 -17.36 17.55
CA LEU A 861 36.89 -17.32 16.94
C LEU A 861 37.52 -18.72 16.78
N ASP A 862 37.18 -19.66 17.67
CA ASP A 862 37.61 -21.05 17.62
C ASP A 862 36.70 -21.94 16.73
N GLY A 863 35.64 -21.38 16.14
CA GLY A 863 34.66 -22.07 15.30
C GLY A 863 33.63 -22.91 16.07
N GLU A 864 33.53 -22.72 17.39
CA GLU A 864 32.64 -23.45 18.30
C GLU A 864 31.29 -22.71 18.48
N TRP A 865 30.57 -22.48 17.38
CA TRP A 865 29.33 -21.70 17.32
C TRP A 865 28.21 -22.24 18.23
N GLU A 866 27.97 -23.56 18.20
CA GLU A 866 26.95 -24.19 19.07
C GLU A 866 27.26 -23.99 20.57
N GLU A 867 28.53 -24.05 20.96
CA GLU A 867 28.93 -23.81 22.35
C GLU A 867 28.80 -22.32 22.70
N ALA A 868 29.16 -21.42 21.79
CA ALA A 868 28.98 -19.98 21.96
C ALA A 868 27.50 -19.62 22.16
N ALA A 869 26.61 -20.14 21.31
CA ALA A 869 25.16 -19.95 21.41
C ALA A 869 24.62 -20.47 22.75
N SER A 870 25.06 -21.66 23.17
CA SER A 870 24.67 -22.24 24.46
C SER A 870 25.10 -21.38 25.66
N VAL A 871 26.34 -20.88 25.66
CA VAL A 871 26.88 -20.00 26.72
C VAL A 871 26.09 -18.69 26.81
N LEU A 872 25.72 -18.11 25.67
CA LEU A 872 24.89 -16.91 25.62
C LEU A 872 23.47 -17.19 26.13
N ALA A 873 22.83 -18.28 25.67
CA ALA A 873 21.49 -18.67 26.08
C ALA A 873 21.41 -18.90 27.61
N GLU A 874 22.39 -19.57 28.22
CA GLU A 874 22.42 -19.82 29.66
C GLU A 874 22.36 -18.53 30.51
N THR A 875 22.93 -17.43 30.02
CA THR A 875 23.01 -16.16 30.78
C THR A 875 21.95 -15.15 30.36
N PHE A 876 21.63 -15.06 29.07
CA PHE A 876 20.86 -13.96 28.51
C PHE A 876 19.43 -14.34 28.09
N THR A 877 18.94 -15.55 28.38
CA THR A 877 17.54 -15.91 28.09
C THR A 877 16.55 -14.97 28.79
N SER A 878 15.81 -14.19 28.00
CA SER A 878 14.82 -13.21 28.49
C SER A 878 13.58 -13.88 29.11
N VAL A 879 12.81 -13.12 29.90
CA VAL A 879 11.46 -13.55 30.34
C VAL A 879 10.56 -13.77 29.11
N CYS A 880 10.63 -12.86 28.14
CA CYS A 880 9.88 -12.91 26.89
C CYS A 880 10.17 -14.14 26.04
N GLU A 881 11.31 -14.82 26.23
CA GLU A 881 11.67 -16.05 25.52
C GLU A 881 11.13 -17.31 26.18
N ARG A 882 10.92 -17.27 27.51
CA ARG A 882 10.51 -18.42 28.33
C ARG A 882 9.00 -18.56 28.41
N GLU A 883 8.32 -17.43 28.48
CA GLU A 883 6.90 -17.35 28.75
C GLU A 883 6.20 -16.61 27.61
N GLU A 884 5.14 -17.20 27.11
CA GLU A 884 4.27 -16.62 26.09
C GLU A 884 3.28 -15.68 26.79
N PRO A 885 3.26 -14.38 26.45
CA PRO A 885 2.27 -13.47 27.02
C PRO A 885 0.90 -13.75 26.41
N THR A 886 -0.15 -13.73 27.23
CA THR A 886 -1.54 -13.90 26.77
C THR A 886 -2.25 -12.56 26.72
N LEU A 887 -3.19 -12.39 25.79
CA LEU A 887 -4.14 -11.27 25.84
C LEU A 887 -5.06 -11.44 27.06
N PRO A 888 -5.09 -10.48 28.00
CA PRO A 888 -6.02 -10.54 29.13
C PRO A 888 -7.47 -10.24 28.69
N ASP A 889 -8.44 -10.61 29.53
CA ASP A 889 -9.85 -10.21 29.36
C ASP A 889 -10.09 -8.83 30.03
N ASP A 890 -9.51 -7.76 29.49
CA ASP A 890 -9.77 -6.37 29.90
C ASP A 890 -10.21 -5.48 28.70
N ASP A 891 -10.47 -4.19 28.94
CA ASP A 891 -10.98 -3.28 27.90
C ASP A 891 -9.90 -2.87 26.88
N HIS A 892 -8.62 -2.98 27.25
CA HIS A 892 -7.44 -2.62 26.41
C HIS A 892 -6.34 -3.69 26.54
N PRO A 893 -6.59 -4.92 26.08
CA PRO A 893 -5.65 -6.02 26.27
C PRO A 893 -4.40 -5.86 25.42
N ALA A 894 -3.26 -6.17 26.03
CA ALA A 894 -1.98 -6.26 25.34
C ALA A 894 -1.23 -7.51 25.79
N ALA A 895 -0.77 -8.33 24.83
CA ALA A 895 0.02 -9.52 25.07
C ALA A 895 1.49 -9.14 25.34
N CYS A 896 1.74 -8.49 26.49
CA CYS A 896 3.08 -8.04 26.86
C CYS A 896 3.34 -8.23 28.36
N HIS A 897 4.50 -8.80 28.71
CA HIS A 897 4.95 -8.96 30.10
C HIS A 897 5.22 -7.64 30.83
N LEU A 898 5.22 -6.50 30.13
CA LEU A 898 5.36 -5.17 30.72
C LEU A 898 4.02 -4.59 31.21
N VAL A 899 2.91 -5.20 30.84
CA VAL A 899 1.55 -4.74 31.14
C VAL A 899 0.98 -5.66 32.23
N GLU A 900 0.60 -5.08 33.38
CA GLU A 900 0.11 -5.81 34.57
C GLU A 900 -1.40 -6.01 34.60
#